data_AF-A0A2N8UDP1-F1
#
_entry.id   AF-A0A2N8UDP1-F1
#
_cell.length_a   1.000
_cell.length_b   1.000
_cell.length_c   1.000
_cell.angle_alpha   90.00
_cell.angle_beta   90.00
_cell.angle_gamma   90.00
#
_symmetry.space_group_name_H-M   'P 1'
#
loop_
_entity.id
_entity.type
_entity.pdbx_description
1 polymer ?
#
loop_
_entity_poly.entity_id
_entity_poly.type
_entity_poly.pdbx_seq_one_letter_code
_entity_poly.pdbx_strand_id
1 'polypeptide(L)'
;MDDYDEFGNYIGPLSDSELGSDDEYAHEPEAAAPPPLEQPAPLEGYDDGEDDERLAQMQLGEEGNIIPQHALIRVDESASNAVVLHEDKQYYPSASEVYGEEVETMVQEEDAQPLSVPIVEPVKIRRFAVQEQGLPETRFDRSFLSSLMNFPDMVRNVAVVGHLHHGKTSLLDTLVYETHKTEVDMDTHMRYTDAHLLERDRGISIKSAPLSLVLEGTRRKSYLLNLIDTPGHTNFQDEVAAACRLADGVVLVVDVVEGVMCNTEHIIRHCIRQQLPIVLVLNKLDRLVLELRLPPNEAYYKIRHAIQEVNNCIASFDANPALQLGPEHGNVVFASTQMGYCFTLRSFAKLYAETYGAGVDVDAFAQRLWGNIYYNAESRNFSRKAPDAESKRSFVHFILEPLYKIYSAVLSSDTDSLKRTLASLGIHLKPAVYKVDVRPLLRIVLNQFFGPSQGLVDLVVDNVPSPREAAAQRLRKCYTGTQEGSIYEAMAACDAEAPLVVQVTKLYQTIDAQEFRAFGRVMCGTARPGMRVKVLGESFSQDDEEDMVLATIDEVSINETRYVVPTDGVPAGNWVLLSGVDASLSKTGTVVDAALPTEHLHIFAPLQHMTQSILKVSVEPLNPSELPKMLEGLRRINKSYPLALTKVEESGEHVVMGTGELYLDCVLHDLRVLFSEIEIRVSDPVVRFCETVVETSAVKCYAGTPNKRNKLTIICEPLEKGVAEDIEAGVLDVRMPPKQLGRVLRDKYGWDLLASRSVWAFGPDERGANILVDDTLPSEVDKTLLYAVKESIAQGFQWGCREGPLADEPMRNVKFRILDAELAAEPMHRGGGQIIPTARRACYAAFLMATPRLMEPIYAVEVQTPASGIAAVYTILAKRRGHVVKDTPKPGSTLYTVQAYIPVIDANGFETDLRIATQGQAFALMVFSHWSIVPGNPTDASIKLRPLEPAPPLGLAKDFVVKTRRRKGLPENVAVASYLDAEMTVALAQAGFEM
;
A
#
# COMPACT_ATOMS: atom_id res chain seq x y z
N MET A 1 44.97 37.09 11.38
CA MET A 1 46.25 36.58 10.89
C MET A 1 46.83 35.72 12.00
N ASP A 2 46.73 34.39 12.03
CA ASP A 2 46.50 33.44 10.92
C ASP A 2 45.82 32.11 11.38
N ASP A 3 44.65 32.16 12.03
CA ASP A 3 43.88 30.94 12.40
C ASP A 3 42.45 30.90 11.81
N TYR A 4 42.24 31.65 10.72
CA TYR A 4 40.97 31.70 9.98
C TYR A 4 41.26 31.60 8.48
N ASP A 5 40.48 30.82 7.75
CA ASP A 5 40.60 30.70 6.29
C ASP A 5 39.94 31.89 5.56
N GLU A 6 40.11 31.95 4.23
CA GLU A 6 39.59 33.03 3.35
C GLU A 6 38.05 33.16 3.35
N PHE A 7 37.33 32.26 4.04
CA PHE A 7 35.88 32.29 4.22
C PHE A 7 35.46 32.53 5.67
N GLY A 8 36.40 32.82 6.57
CA GLY A 8 36.12 33.26 7.94
C GLY A 8 35.80 32.13 8.93
N ASN A 9 36.11 30.87 8.59
CA ASN A 9 35.93 29.76 9.53
C ASN A 9 37.17 29.57 10.40
N TYR A 10 36.97 29.37 11.71
CA TYR A 10 38.02 29.14 12.69
C TYR A 10 38.53 27.70 12.61
N ILE A 11 39.84 27.51 12.42
CA ILE A 11 40.48 26.18 12.35
C ILE A 11 41.34 26.00 13.62
N GLY A 12 40.74 25.44 14.67
CA GLY A 12 41.45 25.11 15.92
C GLY A 12 42.30 23.82 15.82
N PRO A 13 43.34 23.65 16.66
CA PRO A 13 44.28 22.54 16.53
C PRO A 13 43.71 21.23 17.12
N LEU A 14 43.82 20.15 16.35
CA LEU A 14 43.63 18.77 16.79
C LEU A 14 44.91 18.28 17.48
N SER A 15 44.78 17.71 18.68
CA SER A 15 45.85 16.90 19.28
C SER A 15 45.28 15.61 19.88
N ASP A 16 45.70 14.49 19.30
CA ASP A 16 45.69 13.16 19.89
C ASP A 16 46.53 13.11 21.18
N SER A 17 46.09 12.36 22.19
CA SER A 17 46.90 11.27 22.79
C SER A 17 46.21 10.60 23.96
N GLU A 18 46.48 9.29 24.01
CA GLU A 18 46.02 8.24 24.90
C GLU A 18 46.58 8.32 26.35
N LEU A 19 46.04 7.43 27.20
CA LEU A 19 46.63 6.80 28.42
C LEU A 19 46.13 7.29 29.80
N GLY A 20 45.29 6.45 30.43
CA GLY A 20 45.77 5.51 31.47
C GLY A 20 45.76 5.91 32.96
N SER A 21 44.89 5.21 33.70
CA SER A 21 45.03 4.60 35.05
C SER A 21 45.03 5.42 36.37
N ASP A 22 43.99 5.10 37.17
CA ASP A 22 43.95 4.55 38.54
C ASP A 22 44.31 5.34 39.84
N ASP A 23 43.37 5.19 40.78
CA ASP A 23 43.41 5.02 42.25
C ASP A 23 43.27 6.18 43.29
N GLU A 24 42.12 6.09 43.99
CA GLU A 24 41.78 6.26 45.43
C GLU A 24 42.49 7.29 46.35
N TYR A 25 41.70 8.14 47.04
CA TYR A 25 41.37 8.05 48.49
C TYR A 25 40.56 9.28 48.97
N ALA A 26 39.68 9.05 49.95
CA ALA A 26 38.62 9.95 50.44
C ALA A 26 39.03 10.94 51.56
N HIS A 27 38.43 12.14 51.58
CA HIS A 27 37.58 12.77 52.62
C HIS A 27 37.64 14.32 52.67
N GLU A 28 36.45 14.92 52.57
CA GLU A 28 35.87 16.26 52.87
C GLU A 28 36.63 17.30 53.77
N PRO A 29 36.33 18.64 53.71
CA PRO A 29 34.97 19.22 53.69
C PRO A 29 34.72 20.59 52.97
N GLU A 30 33.42 20.97 52.97
CA GLU A 30 32.81 22.32 52.85
C GLU A 30 32.87 23.08 51.51
N ALA A 31 31.75 23.07 50.77
CA ALA A 31 31.46 24.07 49.73
C ALA A 31 30.01 24.60 49.87
N ALA A 32 29.90 25.91 49.94
CA ALA A 32 28.68 26.68 50.10
C ALA A 32 27.75 26.62 48.87
N ALA A 33 26.44 26.64 49.12
CA ALA A 33 25.39 26.63 48.11
C ALA A 33 25.27 27.96 47.33
N PRO A 34 25.00 27.94 46.01
CA PRO A 34 24.37 29.05 45.29
C PRO A 34 22.82 29.00 45.44
N PRO A 35 22.12 30.15 45.34
CA PRO A 35 20.68 30.24 45.64
C PRO A 35 19.77 29.76 44.48
N PRO A 36 18.46 29.53 44.74
CA PRO A 36 17.53 28.92 43.80
C PRO A 36 17.02 29.90 42.73
N LEU A 37 16.79 29.36 41.54
CA LEU A 37 16.02 29.98 40.44
C LEU A 37 14.52 29.89 40.76
N GLU A 38 13.85 31.04 40.82
CA GLU A 38 12.40 31.15 40.98
C GLU A 38 11.65 30.84 39.68
N GLN A 39 10.52 30.18 39.83
CA GLN A 39 9.57 29.75 38.79
C GLN A 39 8.69 30.91 38.32
N PRO A 40 8.25 30.94 37.04
CA PRO A 40 7.26 31.90 36.57
C PRO A 40 5.84 31.51 37.01
N ALA A 41 5.07 32.50 37.49
CA ALA A 41 3.65 32.39 37.84
C ALA A 41 2.73 32.73 36.64
N PRO A 42 1.47 32.24 36.61
CA PRO A 42 0.64 32.17 35.40
C PRO A 42 -0.21 33.42 35.13
N LEU A 43 -0.54 33.61 33.84
CA LEU A 43 -1.52 34.57 33.32
C LEU A 43 -2.96 34.23 33.76
N GLU A 44 -3.70 35.24 34.25
CA GLU A 44 -5.16 35.24 34.37
C GLU A 44 -5.79 36.09 33.27
N GLY A 45 -6.91 35.59 32.72
CA GLY A 45 -7.51 36.03 31.46
C GLY A 45 -8.54 37.17 31.57
N TYR A 46 -9.06 37.52 30.40
CA TYR A 46 -10.22 38.37 30.22
C TYR A 46 -11.11 37.75 29.15
N ASP A 47 -12.37 37.56 29.49
CA ASP A 47 -13.45 37.25 28.55
C ASP A 47 -14.62 38.22 28.83
N ASP A 48 -15.07 38.84 27.75
CA ASP A 48 -16.38 39.41 27.37
C ASP A 48 -17.30 40.17 28.35
N GLY A 49 -17.84 41.29 27.83
CA GLY A 49 -19.26 41.61 28.03
C GLY A 49 -19.68 43.09 28.02
N GLU A 50 -20.38 43.46 26.95
CA GLU A 50 -21.54 44.38 26.86
C GLU A 50 -21.42 45.78 26.21
N ASP A 51 -22.37 45.96 25.28
CA ASP A 51 -22.67 47.03 24.36
C ASP A 51 -23.08 48.37 25.01
N ASP A 52 -22.88 49.49 24.30
CA ASP A 52 -23.97 50.45 24.12
C ASP A 52 -23.80 51.38 22.90
N GLU A 53 -24.82 51.26 22.04
CA GLU A 53 -25.32 52.05 20.92
C GLU A 53 -24.63 53.35 20.46
N ARG A 54 -24.28 53.35 19.16
CA ARG A 54 -24.16 54.54 18.30
C ARG A 54 -25.52 55.22 18.11
N LEU A 55 -25.68 56.46 18.57
CA LEU A 55 -26.53 57.50 17.94
C LEU A 55 -26.33 58.86 18.64
N ALA A 56 -25.57 59.79 18.03
CA ALA A 56 -25.61 61.22 18.35
C ALA A 56 -25.21 62.02 17.09
N GLN A 57 -26.18 62.48 16.32
CA GLN A 57 -26.67 63.86 16.31
C GLN A 57 -25.72 64.86 15.64
N MET A 58 -26.02 65.13 14.37
CA MET A 58 -25.69 66.38 13.70
C MET A 58 -26.17 67.57 14.54
N GLN A 59 -25.29 68.55 14.78
CA GLN A 59 -25.71 69.91 15.12
C GLN A 59 -25.27 70.85 14.00
N LEU A 60 -26.29 71.36 13.30
CA LEU A 60 -26.22 72.54 12.43
C LEU A 60 -26.11 73.78 13.32
N GLY A 61 -25.15 74.67 13.03
CA GLY A 61 -25.23 76.06 13.46
C GLY A 61 -26.28 76.82 12.64
N GLU A 62 -26.88 77.87 13.23
CA GLU A 62 -28.06 78.60 12.74
C GLU A 62 -27.95 79.28 11.35
N GLU A 63 -26.84 79.20 10.61
CA GLU A 63 -26.76 79.75 9.24
C GLU A 63 -26.01 78.84 8.23
N GLY A 64 -25.96 77.53 8.46
CA GLY A 64 -25.84 76.53 7.38
C GLY A 64 -24.72 76.71 6.34
N ASN A 65 -23.53 77.19 6.72
CA ASN A 65 -22.36 77.24 5.83
C ASN A 65 -21.07 76.79 6.56
N ILE A 66 -20.27 75.97 5.89
CA ILE A 66 -18.90 75.62 6.29
C ILE A 66 -17.97 75.86 5.10
N ILE A 67 -17.24 77.00 5.07
CA ILE A 67 -15.90 77.12 4.46
C ILE A 67 -15.12 78.29 5.13
N PRO A 68 -13.80 78.48 4.91
CA PRO A 68 -12.75 78.34 5.92
C PRO A 68 -12.03 79.68 6.20
N GLN A 69 -11.16 79.78 7.21
CA GLN A 69 -10.06 80.75 7.11
C GLN A 69 -8.88 80.50 8.04
N HIS A 70 -7.71 80.68 7.43
CA HIS A 70 -6.37 80.75 7.98
C HIS A 70 -6.20 81.67 9.20
N ALA A 71 -5.11 81.36 9.91
CA ALA A 71 -4.25 82.27 10.66
C ALA A 71 -4.82 82.86 11.97
N LEU A 72 -4.59 82.13 13.07
CA LEU A 72 -4.21 82.77 14.32
C LEU A 72 -3.06 81.99 14.96
N ILE A 73 -1.89 82.62 14.96
CA ILE A 73 -0.80 82.31 15.88
C ILE A 73 -1.39 82.36 17.30
N ARG A 74 -1.46 81.22 17.98
CA ARG A 74 -1.58 81.17 19.44
C ARG A 74 -0.22 80.80 20.01
N VAL A 75 0.47 81.82 20.51
CA VAL A 75 1.60 81.67 21.41
C VAL A 75 1.04 81.86 22.83
N ASP A 76 1.57 81.02 23.73
CA ASP A 76 1.44 80.98 25.20
C ASP A 76 0.18 80.32 25.77
N GLU A 77 0.20 79.47 26.80
CA GLU A 77 1.25 79.14 27.78
C GLU A 77 0.80 77.88 28.56
N SER A 78 1.65 76.86 28.66
CA SER A 78 1.85 76.07 29.88
C SER A 78 3.06 75.17 29.67
N ALA A 79 4.25 75.72 29.89
CA ALA A 79 5.42 74.91 30.19
C ALA A 79 5.12 74.17 31.51
N SER A 80 4.61 72.95 31.42
CA SER A 80 4.67 72.05 32.57
C SER A 80 6.15 71.87 32.88
N ASN A 81 6.56 72.16 34.10
CA ASN A 81 7.84 71.69 34.65
C ASN A 81 7.75 70.17 34.91
N ALA A 82 7.19 69.41 33.97
CA ALA A 82 7.24 67.97 33.99
C ALA A 82 8.67 67.58 33.56
N VAL A 83 9.46 67.08 34.52
CA VAL A 83 10.79 66.57 34.24
C VAL A 83 10.63 65.35 33.34
N VAL A 84 11.02 65.49 32.06
CA VAL A 84 11.14 64.35 31.15
C VAL A 84 12.36 63.56 31.58
N LEU A 85 12.16 62.29 31.92
CA LEU A 85 13.25 61.39 32.27
C LEU A 85 14.22 61.26 31.09
N HIS A 86 15.50 60.96 31.35
CA HIS A 86 16.50 60.89 30.29
C HIS A 86 16.16 59.83 29.22
N GLU A 87 15.53 58.73 29.63
CA GLU A 87 15.07 57.63 28.78
C GLU A 87 13.89 58.03 27.86
N ASP A 88 13.00 58.90 28.34
CA ASP A 88 11.81 59.37 27.59
C ASP A 88 12.10 60.65 26.78
N LYS A 89 13.33 61.15 26.82
CA LYS A 89 13.71 62.37 26.14
C LYS A 89 13.77 62.11 24.63
N GLN A 90 12.69 62.43 23.95
CA GLN A 90 12.65 62.47 22.48
C GLN A 90 13.48 63.67 21.98
N TYR A 91 14.66 63.39 21.43
CA TYR A 91 15.57 64.43 20.93
C TYR A 91 15.18 64.96 19.54
N TYR A 92 14.41 64.18 18.79
CA TYR A 92 14.01 64.48 17.42
C TYR A 92 12.50 64.28 17.25
N PRO A 93 11.83 65.12 16.43
CA PRO A 93 10.44 64.92 16.06
C PRO A 93 10.24 63.61 15.31
N SER A 94 9.02 63.08 15.32
CA SER A 94 8.72 61.81 14.67
C SER A 94 8.81 61.93 13.15
N ALA A 95 9.06 60.82 12.45
CA ALA A 95 9.20 60.84 10.99
C ALA A 95 7.92 61.36 10.29
N SER A 96 6.74 61.08 10.84
CA SER A 96 5.46 61.57 10.33
C SER A 96 5.27 63.07 10.54
N GLU A 97 5.78 63.64 11.63
CA GLU A 97 5.78 65.09 11.86
C GLU A 97 6.70 65.84 10.90
N VAL A 98 7.79 65.20 10.47
CA VAL A 98 8.77 65.81 9.55
C VAL A 98 8.27 65.80 8.11
N TYR A 99 7.69 64.69 7.64
CA TYR A 99 7.30 64.51 6.23
C TYR A 99 5.81 64.74 5.95
N GLY A 100 4.96 64.76 6.99
CA GLY A 100 3.51 64.96 6.88
C GLY A 100 2.73 63.66 6.63
N GLU A 101 1.41 63.71 6.85
CA GLU A 101 0.51 62.54 6.75
C GLU A 101 0.35 61.99 5.32
N GLU A 102 0.76 62.74 4.30
CA GLU A 102 0.73 62.29 2.90
C GLU A 102 1.89 61.35 2.54
N VAL A 103 2.92 61.24 3.39
CA VAL A 103 4.13 60.43 3.15
C VAL A 103 4.19 59.23 4.10
N GLU A 104 4.13 58.02 3.55
CA GLU A 104 4.31 56.79 4.33
C GLU A 104 5.78 56.59 4.68
N THR A 105 6.12 56.81 5.95
CA THR A 105 7.46 56.55 6.49
C THR A 105 7.56 55.10 6.95
N MET A 106 8.25 54.26 6.19
CA MET A 106 8.56 52.88 6.56
C MET A 106 9.93 52.78 7.24
N VAL A 107 9.98 52.11 8.39
CA VAL A 107 11.24 51.74 9.07
C VAL A 107 11.42 50.24 8.91
N GLN A 108 12.43 49.81 8.15
CA GLN A 108 12.77 48.41 7.93
C GLN A 108 14.12 48.13 8.59
N GLU A 109 14.07 47.48 9.76
CA GLU A 109 15.28 47.15 10.54
C GLU A 109 15.85 45.77 10.19
N GLU A 110 14.98 44.84 9.78
CA GLU A 110 15.33 43.47 9.40
C GLU A 110 15.00 43.21 7.92
N ASP A 111 15.79 42.36 7.29
CA ASP A 111 15.56 41.94 5.91
C ASP A 111 14.27 41.10 5.82
N ALA A 112 13.44 41.36 4.81
CA ALA A 112 12.19 40.63 4.59
C ALA A 112 12.40 39.16 4.17
N GLN A 113 13.62 38.78 3.77
CA GLN A 113 13.96 37.42 3.36
C GLN A 113 15.37 37.04 3.84
N PRO A 114 15.61 35.78 4.22
CA PRO A 114 16.92 35.33 4.66
C PRO A 114 17.90 35.23 3.48
N LEU A 115 19.20 35.32 3.79
CA LEU A 115 20.29 35.25 2.79
C LEU A 115 20.31 33.93 1.99
N SER A 116 19.71 32.86 2.51
CA SER A 116 19.59 31.57 1.82
C SER A 116 18.64 31.60 0.62
N VAL A 117 17.72 32.57 0.56
CA VAL A 117 16.80 32.78 -0.57
C VAL A 117 17.48 33.71 -1.58
N PRO A 118 17.80 33.23 -2.79
CA PRO A 118 18.46 34.07 -3.78
C PRO A 118 17.50 35.16 -4.27
N ILE A 119 18.02 36.37 -4.49
CA ILE A 119 17.24 37.51 -5.02
C ILE A 119 16.66 37.20 -6.40
N VAL A 120 17.42 36.47 -7.23
CA VAL A 120 16.96 35.97 -8.54
C VAL A 120 16.90 34.44 -8.46
N GLU A 121 15.69 33.90 -8.55
CA GLU A 121 15.51 32.45 -8.51
C GLU A 121 16.18 31.77 -9.71
N PRO A 122 17.03 30.75 -9.49
CA PRO A 122 17.57 29.97 -10.59
C PRO A 122 16.46 29.12 -11.23
N VAL A 123 16.56 28.89 -12.55
CA VAL A 123 15.64 27.99 -13.26
C VAL A 123 15.84 26.55 -12.74
N LYS A 124 14.93 26.09 -11.88
CA LYS A 124 14.92 24.71 -11.37
C LYS A 124 14.23 23.80 -12.36
N ILE A 125 14.96 22.85 -12.94
CA ILE A 125 14.38 21.79 -13.76
C ILE A 125 14.04 20.63 -12.84
N ARG A 126 12.75 20.48 -12.49
CA ARG A 126 12.27 19.36 -11.66
C ARG A 126 12.22 18.08 -12.51
N ARG A 127 13.02 17.08 -12.11
CA ARG A 127 13.01 15.74 -12.71
C ARG A 127 13.16 14.69 -11.62
N PHE A 128 12.08 13.96 -11.36
CA PHE A 128 12.04 12.92 -10.33
C PHE A 128 11.99 11.50 -10.91
N ALA A 129 11.86 11.39 -12.23
CA ALA A 129 11.89 10.13 -12.95
C ALA A 129 12.76 10.22 -14.20
N VAL A 130 13.32 9.08 -14.61
CA VAL A 130 14.07 8.94 -15.85
C VAL A 130 13.08 8.85 -17.00
N GLN A 131 13.12 9.84 -17.90
CA GLN A 131 12.36 9.86 -19.13
C GLN A 131 13.30 9.90 -20.34
N GLU A 132 12.98 9.14 -21.37
CA GLU A 132 13.70 9.20 -22.64
C GLU A 132 13.28 10.44 -23.43
N GLN A 133 14.23 11.08 -24.11
CA GLN A 133 13.94 12.23 -24.96
C GLN A 133 13.34 11.74 -26.28
N GLY A 134 12.05 12.00 -26.47
CA GLY A 134 11.31 11.51 -27.61
C GLY A 134 10.95 10.03 -27.49
N LEU A 135 10.67 9.41 -28.63
CA LEU A 135 10.25 8.01 -28.68
C LEU A 135 11.43 7.12 -29.14
N PRO A 136 11.80 6.06 -28.38
CA PRO A 136 12.95 5.21 -28.73
C PRO A 136 12.79 4.47 -30.06
N GLU A 137 13.87 3.95 -30.63
CA GLU A 137 13.74 3.10 -31.83
C GLU A 137 13.36 1.66 -31.43
N THR A 138 12.17 1.23 -31.85
CA THR A 138 11.65 -0.13 -31.63
C THR A 138 11.89 -1.02 -32.85
N ARG A 139 11.91 -2.36 -32.64
CA ARG A 139 11.98 -3.35 -33.73
C ARG A 139 10.62 -3.56 -34.41
N PHE A 140 9.52 -3.17 -33.77
CA PHE A 140 8.18 -3.13 -34.35
C PHE A 140 7.76 -1.70 -34.67
N ASP A 141 6.83 -1.54 -35.62
CA ASP A 141 6.24 -0.23 -35.93
C ASP A 141 5.12 0.11 -34.93
N ARG A 142 5.08 1.36 -34.47
CA ARG A 142 4.04 1.85 -33.54
C ARG A 142 2.66 1.88 -34.17
N SER A 143 2.58 2.06 -35.48
CA SER A 143 1.32 1.95 -36.22
C SER A 143 0.75 0.52 -36.13
N PHE A 144 1.62 -0.48 -36.11
CA PHE A 144 1.26 -1.89 -35.96
C PHE A 144 0.79 -2.18 -34.53
N LEU A 145 1.45 -1.63 -33.50
CA LEU A 145 0.97 -1.69 -32.12
C LEU A 145 -0.44 -1.11 -32.01
N SER A 146 -0.66 0.10 -32.52
CA SER A 146 -1.99 0.76 -32.51
C SER A 146 -3.04 -0.04 -33.26
N SER A 147 -2.65 -0.70 -34.35
CA SER A 147 -3.55 -1.57 -35.12
C SER A 147 -3.94 -2.84 -34.36
N LEU A 148 -3.00 -3.45 -33.61
CA LEU A 148 -3.27 -4.64 -32.79
C LEU A 148 -4.25 -4.35 -31.64
N MET A 149 -4.25 -3.13 -31.11
CA MET A 149 -5.18 -2.72 -30.04
C MET A 149 -6.65 -2.85 -30.47
N ASN A 150 -6.95 -2.67 -31.76
CA ASN A 150 -8.31 -2.83 -32.31
C ASN A 150 -8.79 -4.29 -32.36
N PHE A 151 -7.91 -5.26 -32.09
CA PHE A 151 -8.23 -6.68 -32.08
C PHE A 151 -8.01 -7.26 -30.67
N PRO A 152 -9.00 -7.17 -29.76
CA PRO A 152 -8.87 -7.64 -28.38
C PRO A 152 -8.39 -9.10 -28.27
N ASP A 153 -8.73 -9.97 -29.23
CA ASP A 153 -8.30 -11.37 -29.24
C ASP A 153 -6.76 -11.55 -29.35
N MET A 154 -6.06 -10.55 -29.88
CA MET A 154 -4.60 -10.51 -30.02
C MET A 154 -3.89 -9.81 -28.85
N VAL A 155 -4.65 -9.27 -27.89
CA VAL A 155 -4.15 -8.56 -26.72
C VAL A 155 -4.09 -9.52 -25.53
N ARG A 156 -3.08 -9.35 -24.66
CA ARG A 156 -3.01 -9.99 -23.34
C ARG A 156 -2.63 -8.96 -22.29
N ASN A 157 -3.46 -8.84 -21.25
CA ASN A 157 -3.19 -7.97 -20.11
C ASN A 157 -2.67 -8.81 -18.95
N VAL A 158 -1.42 -8.60 -18.56
CA VAL A 158 -0.69 -9.47 -17.63
C VAL A 158 0.01 -8.67 -16.55
N ALA A 159 -0.19 -9.02 -15.29
CA ALA A 159 0.63 -8.50 -14.19
C ALA A 159 1.82 -9.44 -13.94
N VAL A 160 3.04 -8.88 -13.85
CA VAL A 160 4.24 -9.62 -13.48
C VAL A 160 4.47 -9.44 -11.98
N VAL A 161 4.34 -10.53 -11.22
CA VAL A 161 4.30 -10.52 -9.76
C VAL A 161 5.25 -11.56 -9.18
N GLY A 162 5.54 -11.47 -7.88
CA GLY A 162 6.49 -12.35 -7.20
C GLY A 162 7.28 -11.64 -6.11
N HIS A 163 8.03 -12.42 -5.34
CA HIS A 163 8.75 -11.92 -4.17
C HIS A 163 9.88 -10.94 -4.51
N LEU A 164 10.39 -10.25 -3.47
CA LEU A 164 11.48 -9.30 -3.59
C LEU A 164 12.70 -9.95 -4.25
N HIS A 165 13.30 -9.25 -5.22
CA HIS A 165 14.47 -9.71 -5.97
C HIS A 165 14.37 -11.08 -6.65
N HIS A 166 13.17 -11.62 -6.91
CA HIS A 166 13.00 -12.84 -7.72
C HIS A 166 13.22 -12.62 -9.23
N GLY A 167 13.48 -11.36 -9.64
CA GLY A 167 13.87 -10.99 -11.01
C GLY A 167 12.70 -10.66 -11.95
N LYS A 168 11.67 -9.99 -11.43
CA LYS A 168 10.51 -9.48 -12.21
C LYS A 168 10.92 -8.39 -13.19
N THR A 169 11.51 -7.31 -12.68
CA THR A 169 12.08 -6.21 -13.47
C THR A 169 13.07 -6.73 -14.50
N SER A 170 13.99 -7.62 -14.11
CA SER A 170 14.95 -8.23 -15.03
C SER A 170 14.31 -9.09 -16.14
N LEU A 171 13.14 -9.69 -15.87
CA LEU A 171 12.37 -10.37 -16.90
C LEU A 171 11.84 -9.39 -17.94
N LEU A 172 11.28 -8.27 -17.49
CA LEU A 172 10.79 -7.22 -18.38
C LEU A 172 11.93 -6.53 -19.13
N ASP A 173 13.06 -6.30 -18.48
CA ASP A 173 14.27 -5.79 -19.13
C ASP A 173 14.68 -6.68 -20.31
N THR A 174 14.60 -8.02 -20.13
CA THR A 174 14.88 -8.98 -21.20
C THR A 174 13.95 -8.79 -22.41
N LEU A 175 12.67 -8.54 -22.16
CA LEU A 175 11.68 -8.28 -23.22
C LEU A 175 11.85 -6.90 -23.86
N VAL A 176 12.24 -5.90 -23.08
CA VAL A 176 12.59 -4.57 -23.60
C VAL A 176 13.81 -4.68 -24.52
N TYR A 177 14.86 -5.41 -24.14
CA TYR A 177 16.02 -5.62 -25.02
C TYR A 177 15.67 -6.35 -26.32
N GLU A 178 14.69 -7.26 -26.28
CA GLU A 178 14.18 -7.96 -27.46
C GLU A 178 13.39 -7.03 -28.40
N THR A 179 12.72 -6.01 -27.85
CA THR A 179 11.83 -5.13 -28.63
C THR A 179 12.44 -3.78 -28.99
N HIS A 180 13.38 -3.26 -28.20
CA HIS A 180 14.01 -1.96 -28.37
C HIS A 180 15.45 -2.07 -28.87
N LYS A 181 15.86 -1.14 -29.74
CA LYS A 181 17.23 -1.02 -30.21
C LYS A 181 18.04 -0.13 -29.27
N THR A 182 18.31 -0.65 -28.07
CA THR A 182 19.10 0.04 -27.04
C THR A 182 20.51 -0.52 -26.97
N GLU A 183 21.50 0.34 -26.68
CA GLU A 183 22.83 -0.12 -26.33
C GLU A 183 22.79 -0.80 -24.95
N VAL A 184 23.23 -2.05 -24.89
CA VAL A 184 23.28 -2.80 -23.65
C VAL A 184 24.62 -2.53 -22.98
N ASP A 185 24.58 -1.82 -21.86
CA ASP A 185 25.72 -1.82 -20.95
C ASP A 185 25.82 -3.21 -20.31
N MET A 186 26.96 -3.87 -20.53
CA MET A 186 27.21 -5.22 -20.04
C MET A 186 27.74 -5.24 -18.61
N ASP A 187 28.20 -4.09 -18.10
CA ASP A 187 28.79 -3.93 -16.77
C ASP A 187 27.75 -3.51 -15.72
N THR A 188 26.68 -2.82 -16.15
CA THR A 188 25.59 -2.41 -15.25
C THR A 188 24.28 -3.15 -15.53
N HIS A 189 23.65 -3.65 -14.46
CA HIS A 189 22.30 -4.18 -14.52
C HIS A 189 21.30 -3.03 -14.66
N MET A 190 21.00 -2.66 -15.91
CA MET A 190 19.94 -1.70 -16.19
C MET A 190 18.60 -2.29 -15.76
N ARG A 191 17.89 -1.53 -14.91
CA ARG A 191 16.50 -1.78 -14.54
C ARG A 191 15.63 -0.77 -15.27
N TYR A 192 15.01 -1.21 -16.36
CA TYR A 192 14.29 -0.34 -17.27
C TYR A 192 13.03 0.24 -16.62
N THR A 193 12.26 -0.61 -15.93
CA THR A 193 10.99 -0.24 -15.31
C THR A 193 11.12 0.56 -14.02
N ASP A 194 12.26 0.48 -13.33
CA ASP A 194 12.59 1.34 -12.17
C ASP A 194 12.94 2.76 -12.67
N ALA A 195 11.93 3.54 -13.06
CA ALA A 195 12.11 4.87 -13.62
C ALA A 195 12.24 5.96 -12.55
N HIS A 196 11.64 5.78 -11.37
CA HIS A 196 11.71 6.77 -10.31
C HIS A 196 13.11 6.80 -9.68
N LEU A 197 13.64 7.99 -9.39
CA LEU A 197 15.01 8.11 -8.87
C LEU A 197 15.18 7.35 -7.54
N LEU A 198 14.17 7.43 -6.65
CA LEU A 198 14.19 6.71 -5.37
C LEU A 198 14.27 5.18 -5.54
N GLU A 199 13.66 4.62 -6.58
CA GLU A 199 13.70 3.17 -6.86
C GLU A 199 15.12 2.74 -7.24
N ARG A 200 15.80 3.57 -8.03
CA ARG A 200 17.17 3.33 -8.48
C ARG A 200 18.16 3.45 -7.34
N ASP A 201 18.01 4.48 -6.50
CA ASP A 201 18.88 4.72 -5.36
C ASP A 201 18.76 3.60 -4.31
N ARG A 202 17.53 3.14 -4.04
CA ARG A 202 17.29 2.02 -3.11
C ARG A 202 17.55 0.65 -3.72
N GLY A 203 17.55 0.56 -5.04
CA GLY A 203 17.60 -0.72 -5.74
C GLY A 203 16.38 -1.61 -5.45
N ILE A 204 15.20 -1.04 -5.19
CA ILE A 204 13.93 -1.74 -4.98
C ILE A 204 12.84 -1.01 -5.77
N SER A 205 12.04 -1.74 -6.55
CA SER A 205 10.85 -1.19 -7.21
C SER A 205 9.79 -0.83 -6.16
N ILE A 206 9.24 0.37 -6.26
CA ILE A 206 8.30 0.96 -5.31
C ILE A 206 6.91 1.08 -5.97
N LYS A 207 6.86 1.63 -7.18
CA LYS A 207 5.63 1.85 -7.93
C LYS A 207 5.50 0.80 -9.03
N SER A 208 4.27 0.36 -9.31
CA SER A 208 4.02 -0.48 -10.48
C SER A 208 4.34 0.26 -11.78
N ALA A 209 4.88 -0.42 -12.79
CA ALA A 209 5.34 0.19 -14.04
C ALA A 209 4.78 -0.55 -15.26
N PRO A 210 3.89 0.08 -16.07
CA PRO A 210 3.27 -0.56 -17.23
C PRO A 210 4.16 -0.46 -18.48
N LEU A 211 4.07 -1.47 -19.34
CA LEU A 211 4.72 -1.58 -20.64
C LEU A 211 3.79 -2.29 -21.64
N SER A 212 3.78 -1.87 -22.90
CA SER A 212 2.96 -2.44 -23.97
C SER A 212 3.84 -2.90 -25.12
N LEU A 213 4.19 -4.19 -25.13
CA LEU A 213 5.17 -4.74 -26.06
C LEU A 213 4.50 -5.60 -27.14
N VAL A 214 4.95 -5.44 -28.40
CA VAL A 214 4.60 -6.38 -29.47
C VAL A 214 5.63 -7.50 -29.50
N LEU A 215 5.20 -8.71 -29.16
CA LEU A 215 6.06 -9.89 -29.06
C LEU A 215 5.56 -11.03 -29.96
N GLU A 216 6.49 -11.84 -30.46
CA GLU A 216 6.22 -12.90 -31.43
C GLU A 216 6.25 -14.27 -30.75
N GLY A 217 5.19 -15.08 -30.93
CA GLY A 217 5.16 -16.47 -30.47
C GLY A 217 5.96 -17.41 -31.37
N THR A 218 6.11 -18.69 -30.99
CA THR A 218 6.92 -19.64 -31.77
C THR A 218 6.37 -19.93 -33.17
N ARG A 219 5.08 -19.67 -33.40
CA ARG A 219 4.40 -19.78 -34.71
C ARG A 219 4.57 -18.53 -35.59
N ARG A 220 5.43 -17.60 -35.19
CA ARG A 220 5.66 -16.32 -35.87
C ARG A 220 4.45 -15.37 -35.94
N LYS A 221 3.56 -15.50 -34.97
CA LYS A 221 2.40 -14.62 -34.82
C LYS A 221 2.69 -13.60 -33.72
N SER A 222 2.52 -12.33 -34.03
CA SER A 222 2.70 -11.23 -33.08
C SER A 222 1.45 -10.99 -32.25
N TYR A 223 1.66 -10.71 -30.97
CA TYR A 223 0.62 -10.38 -30.00
C TYR A 223 1.00 -9.09 -29.29
N LEU A 224 0.00 -8.34 -28.83
CA LEU A 224 0.21 -7.18 -27.97
C LEU A 224 0.13 -7.63 -26.51
N LEU A 225 1.24 -7.56 -25.79
CA LEU A 225 1.31 -7.90 -24.38
C LEU A 225 1.42 -6.61 -23.57
N ASN A 226 0.32 -6.28 -22.89
CA ASN A 226 0.29 -5.23 -21.88
C ASN A 226 0.76 -5.86 -20.56
N LEU A 227 1.91 -5.42 -20.06
CA LEU A 227 2.62 -5.95 -18.90
C LEU A 227 2.70 -4.89 -17.81
N ILE A 228 2.44 -5.23 -16.55
CA ILE A 228 2.73 -4.35 -15.41
C ILE A 228 3.81 -5.01 -14.56
N ASP A 229 4.97 -4.37 -14.45
CA ASP A 229 5.93 -4.70 -13.41
C ASP A 229 5.36 -4.28 -12.06
N THR A 230 5.42 -5.16 -11.08
CA THR A 230 4.92 -4.87 -9.74
C THR A 230 6.05 -4.95 -8.72
N PRO A 231 6.02 -4.13 -7.66
CA PRO A 231 7.03 -4.19 -6.62
C PRO A 231 7.00 -5.53 -5.88
N GLY A 232 8.19 -6.02 -5.51
CA GLY A 232 8.34 -7.32 -4.84
C GLY A 232 8.32 -7.28 -3.32
N HIS A 233 8.50 -6.09 -2.74
CA HIS A 233 8.56 -5.90 -1.29
C HIS A 233 7.16 -5.99 -0.68
N THR A 234 7.02 -6.62 0.49
CA THR A 234 5.71 -6.86 1.14
C THR A 234 4.95 -5.58 1.47
N ASN A 235 5.67 -4.51 1.78
CA ASN A 235 5.08 -3.20 2.05
C ASN A 235 4.33 -2.57 0.86
N PHE A 236 4.66 -2.91 -0.39
CA PHE A 236 4.03 -2.36 -1.60
C PHE A 236 3.05 -3.34 -2.26
N GLN A 237 2.43 -4.21 -1.45
CA GLN A 237 1.41 -5.17 -1.91
C GLN A 237 0.15 -4.52 -2.48
N ASP A 238 -0.10 -3.25 -2.15
CA ASP A 238 -1.17 -2.44 -2.70
C ASP A 238 -1.04 -2.21 -4.20
N GLU A 239 0.18 -1.97 -4.66
CA GLU A 239 0.52 -1.82 -6.08
C GLU A 239 0.27 -3.12 -6.87
N VAL A 240 0.56 -4.26 -6.25
CA VAL A 240 0.25 -5.58 -6.84
C VAL A 240 -1.25 -5.77 -6.97
N ALA A 241 -2.03 -5.39 -5.95
CA ALA A 241 -3.49 -5.50 -6.00
C ALA A 241 -4.11 -4.59 -7.08
N ALA A 242 -3.59 -3.37 -7.26
CA ALA A 242 -4.00 -2.47 -8.34
C ALA A 242 -3.69 -3.05 -9.73
N ALA A 243 -2.50 -3.61 -9.92
CA ALA A 243 -2.10 -4.24 -11.18
C ALA A 243 -2.94 -5.51 -11.49
N CYS A 244 -3.12 -6.40 -10.51
CA CYS A 244 -3.99 -7.57 -10.64
C CYS A 244 -5.44 -7.18 -10.94
N ARG A 245 -5.89 -6.02 -10.45
CA ARG A 245 -7.21 -5.50 -10.81
C ARG A 245 -7.28 -5.11 -12.28
N LEU A 246 -6.24 -4.77 -13.02
CA LEU A 246 -6.38 -4.45 -14.47
C LEU A 246 -6.07 -5.64 -15.40
N ALA A 247 -5.31 -6.61 -14.92
CA ALA A 247 -4.86 -7.77 -15.67
C ALA A 247 -5.94 -8.85 -15.84
N ASP A 248 -5.78 -9.67 -16.89
CA ASP A 248 -6.60 -10.86 -17.20
C ASP A 248 -5.90 -12.15 -16.76
N GLY A 249 -4.61 -12.08 -16.42
CA GLY A 249 -3.80 -13.17 -15.88
C GLY A 249 -2.51 -12.67 -15.27
N VAL A 250 -1.76 -13.59 -14.68
CA VAL A 250 -0.60 -13.24 -13.86
C VAL A 250 0.60 -14.11 -14.22
N VAL A 251 1.76 -13.48 -14.40
CA VAL A 251 3.05 -14.15 -14.48
C VAL A 251 3.70 -14.09 -13.10
N LEU A 252 3.74 -15.24 -12.42
CA LEU A 252 4.36 -15.39 -11.11
C LEU A 252 5.84 -15.76 -11.27
N VAL A 253 6.74 -14.86 -10.88
CA VAL A 253 8.19 -15.08 -10.93
C VAL A 253 8.68 -15.60 -9.58
N VAL A 254 9.32 -16.77 -9.60
CA VAL A 254 9.86 -17.43 -8.39
C VAL A 254 11.33 -17.76 -8.60
N ASP A 255 12.18 -17.39 -7.65
CA ASP A 255 13.58 -17.82 -7.60
C ASP A 255 13.68 -19.32 -7.31
N VAL A 256 14.36 -20.07 -8.16
CA VAL A 256 14.52 -21.52 -8.02
C VAL A 256 15.22 -21.93 -6.71
N VAL A 257 16.11 -21.09 -6.16
CA VAL A 257 16.88 -21.38 -4.95
C VAL A 257 16.04 -21.12 -3.70
N GLU A 258 15.41 -19.95 -3.61
CA GLU A 258 14.62 -19.55 -2.44
C GLU A 258 13.24 -20.23 -2.39
N GLY A 259 12.65 -20.50 -3.55
CA GLY A 259 11.34 -21.11 -3.70
C GLY A 259 10.22 -20.19 -3.26
N VAL A 260 9.17 -20.76 -2.67
CA VAL A 260 8.02 -20.00 -2.15
C VAL A 260 8.42 -19.24 -0.89
N MET A 261 8.07 -17.95 -0.88
CA MET A 261 8.33 -16.98 0.18
C MET A 261 7.01 -16.31 0.61
N CYS A 262 7.03 -15.53 1.69
CA CYS A 262 5.84 -14.90 2.26
C CYS A 262 5.04 -14.12 1.21
N ASN A 263 5.67 -13.21 0.47
CA ASN A 263 4.97 -12.43 -0.56
C ASN A 263 4.40 -13.32 -1.68
N THR A 264 5.11 -14.39 -2.06
CA THR A 264 4.62 -15.36 -3.05
C THR A 264 3.32 -16.00 -2.60
N GLU A 265 3.22 -16.40 -1.33
CA GLU A 265 1.99 -16.96 -0.75
C GLU A 265 0.83 -15.96 -0.76
N HIS A 266 1.07 -14.71 -0.34
CA HIS A 266 0.05 -13.66 -0.34
C HIS A 266 -0.48 -13.37 -1.76
N ILE A 267 0.42 -13.32 -2.74
CA ILE A 267 0.07 -13.11 -4.15
C ILE A 267 -0.75 -14.28 -4.69
N ILE A 268 -0.32 -15.54 -4.46
CA ILE A 268 -1.06 -16.74 -4.89
C ILE A 268 -2.48 -16.72 -4.29
N ARG A 269 -2.59 -16.43 -2.98
CA ARG A 269 -3.88 -16.30 -2.29
C ARG A 269 -4.77 -15.25 -2.93
N HIS A 270 -4.21 -14.09 -3.29
CA HIS A 270 -4.95 -13.02 -3.96
C HIS A 270 -5.39 -13.42 -5.37
N CYS A 271 -4.51 -14.01 -6.17
CA CYS A 271 -4.83 -14.48 -7.52
C CYS A 271 -5.97 -15.51 -7.52
N ILE A 272 -5.95 -16.48 -6.58
CA ILE A 272 -7.01 -17.49 -6.45
C ILE A 272 -8.35 -16.83 -6.10
N ARG A 273 -8.38 -15.90 -5.13
CA ARG A 273 -9.58 -15.13 -4.78
C ARG A 273 -10.13 -14.34 -5.98
N GLN A 274 -9.23 -13.70 -6.73
CA GLN A 274 -9.60 -12.98 -7.95
C GLN A 274 -9.89 -13.91 -9.15
N GLN A 275 -9.65 -15.22 -9.05
CA GLN A 275 -9.73 -16.20 -10.14
C GLN A 275 -8.88 -15.83 -11.36
N LEU A 276 -7.67 -15.33 -11.12
CA LEU A 276 -6.71 -15.03 -12.17
C LEU A 276 -5.88 -16.28 -12.50
N PRO A 277 -5.75 -16.65 -13.79
CA PRO A 277 -4.86 -17.72 -14.21
C PRO A 277 -3.39 -17.34 -13.95
N ILE A 278 -2.60 -18.31 -13.53
CA ILE A 278 -1.20 -18.14 -13.14
C ILE A 278 -0.29 -18.89 -14.13
N VAL A 279 0.67 -18.16 -14.69
CA VAL A 279 1.81 -18.71 -15.43
C VAL A 279 3.05 -18.58 -14.55
N LEU A 280 3.73 -19.69 -14.26
CA LEU A 280 4.92 -19.68 -13.40
C LEU A 280 6.19 -19.46 -14.23
N VAL A 281 6.98 -18.46 -13.87
CA VAL A 281 8.36 -18.29 -14.35
C VAL A 281 9.32 -18.64 -13.23
N LEU A 282 9.98 -19.79 -13.38
CA LEU A 282 11.02 -20.24 -12.46
C LEU A 282 12.36 -19.63 -12.90
N ASN A 283 12.75 -18.57 -12.23
CA ASN A 283 13.90 -17.73 -12.57
C ASN A 283 15.16 -18.12 -11.79
N LYS A 284 16.29 -17.52 -12.20
CA LYS A 284 17.62 -17.67 -11.59
C LYS A 284 18.19 -19.09 -11.61
N LEU A 285 17.89 -19.84 -12.67
CA LEU A 285 18.46 -21.18 -12.89
C LEU A 285 19.99 -21.22 -12.91
N ASP A 286 20.62 -20.10 -13.26
CA ASP A 286 22.07 -19.93 -13.23
C ASP A 286 22.66 -20.10 -11.82
N ARG A 287 21.93 -19.75 -10.76
CA ARG A 287 22.37 -19.92 -9.37
C ARG A 287 22.60 -21.39 -9.00
N LEU A 288 21.85 -22.31 -9.59
CA LEU A 288 22.06 -23.76 -9.40
C LEU A 288 23.45 -24.19 -9.89
N VAL A 289 23.93 -23.56 -10.96
CA VAL A 289 25.20 -23.88 -11.64
C VAL A 289 26.36 -23.10 -11.03
N LEU A 290 26.19 -21.78 -10.87
CA LEU A 290 27.26 -20.84 -10.52
C LEU A 290 27.48 -20.74 -9.00
N GLU A 291 26.40 -20.70 -8.22
CA GLU A 291 26.46 -20.51 -6.76
C GLU A 291 26.47 -21.85 -6.03
N LEU A 292 25.40 -22.64 -6.20
CA LEU A 292 25.24 -23.91 -5.48
C LEU A 292 26.07 -25.06 -6.08
N ARG A 293 26.46 -24.93 -7.35
CA ARG A 293 27.27 -25.93 -8.09
C ARG A 293 26.68 -27.35 -8.02
N LEU A 294 25.35 -27.45 -8.09
CA LEU A 294 24.65 -28.74 -7.99
C LEU A 294 24.90 -29.58 -9.25
N PRO A 295 25.09 -30.90 -9.13
CA PRO A 295 25.06 -31.78 -10.30
C PRO A 295 23.71 -31.68 -11.04
N PRO A 296 23.65 -31.91 -12.37
CA PRO A 296 22.41 -31.78 -13.16
C PRO A 296 21.22 -32.60 -12.62
N ASN A 297 21.49 -33.79 -12.07
CA ASN A 297 20.45 -34.62 -11.45
C ASN A 297 19.86 -34.00 -10.17
N GLU A 298 20.69 -33.38 -9.33
CA GLU A 298 20.25 -32.70 -8.11
C GLU A 298 19.55 -31.38 -8.42
N ALA A 299 20.07 -30.63 -9.39
CA ALA A 299 19.44 -29.42 -9.90
C ALA A 299 18.02 -29.70 -10.42
N TYR A 300 17.80 -30.81 -11.14
CA TYR A 300 16.45 -31.23 -11.54
C TYR A 300 15.52 -31.45 -10.34
N TYR A 301 15.99 -32.10 -9.27
CA TYR A 301 15.17 -32.28 -8.06
C TYR A 301 14.83 -30.95 -7.39
N LYS A 302 15.78 -30.00 -7.35
CA LYS A 302 15.55 -28.66 -6.82
C LYS A 302 14.51 -27.89 -7.64
N ILE A 303 14.62 -27.92 -8.97
CA ILE A 303 13.63 -27.33 -9.90
C ILE A 303 12.25 -27.94 -9.66
N ARG A 304 12.15 -29.27 -9.62
CA ARG A 304 10.89 -29.98 -9.37
C ARG A 304 10.31 -29.63 -8.00
N HIS A 305 11.15 -29.54 -6.98
CA HIS A 305 10.75 -29.16 -5.63
C HIS A 305 10.16 -27.75 -5.59
N ALA A 306 10.79 -26.77 -6.23
CA ALA A 306 10.29 -25.40 -6.28
C ALA A 306 8.90 -25.31 -6.92
N ILE A 307 8.67 -26.04 -8.01
CA ILE A 307 7.34 -26.13 -8.66
C ILE A 307 6.33 -26.81 -7.71
N GLN A 308 6.76 -27.85 -6.99
CA GLN A 308 5.90 -28.55 -6.03
C GLN A 308 5.55 -27.68 -4.83
N GLU A 309 6.45 -26.84 -4.33
CA GLU A 309 6.16 -25.87 -3.27
C GLU A 309 5.08 -24.88 -3.71
N VAL A 310 5.17 -24.35 -4.94
CA VAL A 310 4.14 -23.47 -5.50
C VAL A 310 2.79 -24.19 -5.58
N ASN A 311 2.76 -25.42 -6.07
CA ASN A 311 1.53 -26.22 -6.13
C ASN A 311 0.95 -26.54 -4.75
N ASN A 312 1.79 -26.85 -3.76
CA ASN A 312 1.35 -27.09 -2.39
C ASN A 312 0.73 -25.81 -1.81
N CYS A 313 1.31 -24.64 -2.11
CA CYS A 313 0.76 -23.35 -1.73
C CYS A 313 -0.61 -23.10 -2.39
N ILE A 314 -0.74 -23.36 -3.70
CA ILE A 314 -2.03 -23.26 -4.42
C ILE A 314 -3.06 -24.20 -3.79
N ALA A 315 -2.70 -25.48 -3.60
CA ALA A 315 -3.56 -26.51 -3.04
C ALA A 315 -4.02 -26.22 -1.60
N SER A 316 -3.24 -25.43 -0.84
CA SER A 316 -3.63 -25.00 0.51
C SER A 316 -4.80 -24.01 0.51
N PHE A 317 -5.01 -23.28 -0.59
CA PHE A 317 -6.12 -22.33 -0.75
C PHE A 317 -7.25 -22.90 -1.60
N ASP A 318 -6.92 -23.59 -2.69
CA ASP A 318 -7.87 -24.28 -3.57
C ASP A 318 -7.26 -25.60 -4.07
N ALA A 319 -7.85 -26.71 -3.64
CA ALA A 319 -7.40 -28.06 -3.97
C ALA A 319 -7.80 -28.50 -5.40
N ASN A 320 -8.36 -27.63 -6.23
CA ASN A 320 -8.72 -27.93 -7.61
C ASN A 320 -7.50 -28.34 -8.45
N PRO A 321 -7.44 -29.58 -8.98
CA PRO A 321 -6.33 -30.04 -9.80
C PRO A 321 -6.09 -29.22 -11.08
N ALA A 322 -7.11 -28.51 -11.57
CA ALA A 322 -6.99 -27.66 -12.75
C ALA A 322 -6.05 -26.45 -12.54
N LEU A 323 -5.81 -26.06 -11.29
CA LEU A 323 -4.90 -24.96 -10.94
C LEU A 323 -3.44 -25.42 -10.81
N GLN A 324 -3.16 -26.72 -10.98
CA GLN A 324 -1.82 -27.27 -10.79
C GLN A 324 -0.87 -26.83 -11.91
N LEU A 325 0.26 -26.25 -11.50
CA LEU A 325 1.32 -25.79 -12.37
C LEU A 325 2.32 -26.91 -12.64
N GLY A 326 2.58 -27.19 -13.91
CA GLY A 326 3.48 -28.24 -14.39
C GLY A 326 4.05 -27.88 -15.77
N PRO A 327 5.36 -28.05 -15.99
CA PRO A 327 5.96 -27.88 -17.32
C PRO A 327 5.28 -28.71 -18.40
N GLU A 328 4.76 -29.88 -18.05
CA GLU A 328 3.99 -30.79 -18.90
C GLU A 328 2.60 -30.25 -19.28
N HIS A 329 2.03 -29.37 -18.47
CA HIS A 329 0.77 -28.68 -18.75
C HIS A 329 0.97 -27.43 -19.60
N GLY A 330 2.23 -27.03 -19.83
CA GLY A 330 2.53 -25.81 -20.58
C GLY A 330 2.13 -24.55 -19.82
N ASN A 331 2.26 -24.52 -18.49
CA ASN A 331 2.05 -23.34 -17.64
C ASN A 331 3.30 -22.95 -16.79
N VAL A 332 4.46 -23.56 -17.06
CA VAL A 332 5.74 -23.26 -16.41
C VAL A 332 6.83 -22.91 -17.42
N VAL A 333 7.56 -21.83 -17.13
CA VAL A 333 8.68 -21.27 -17.88
C VAL A 333 9.95 -21.38 -17.04
N PHE A 334 11.07 -21.69 -17.69
CA PHE A 334 12.40 -21.78 -17.10
C PHE A 334 13.25 -20.60 -17.56
N ALA A 335 13.78 -19.81 -16.63
CA ALA A 335 14.50 -18.59 -16.99
C ALA A 335 15.78 -18.36 -16.17
N SER A 336 16.71 -17.66 -16.80
CA SER A 336 17.72 -16.86 -16.11
C SER A 336 17.77 -15.50 -16.80
N THR A 337 17.03 -14.57 -16.24
CA THR A 337 16.92 -13.19 -16.74
C THR A 337 18.24 -12.45 -16.71
N GLN A 338 19.09 -12.70 -15.71
CA GLN A 338 20.44 -12.14 -15.65
C GLN A 338 21.34 -12.64 -16.79
N MET A 339 21.19 -13.90 -17.18
CA MET A 339 21.91 -14.49 -18.31
C MET A 339 21.19 -14.30 -19.66
N GLY A 340 20.02 -13.65 -19.65
CA GLY A 340 19.28 -13.27 -20.85
C GLY A 340 18.63 -14.44 -21.60
N TYR A 341 18.16 -15.47 -20.91
CA TYR A 341 17.41 -16.56 -21.55
C TYR A 341 16.13 -16.97 -20.82
N CYS A 342 15.19 -17.44 -21.61
CA CYS A 342 13.88 -17.91 -21.18
C CYS A 342 13.43 -19.05 -22.11
N PHE A 343 13.06 -20.20 -21.57
CA PHE A 343 12.62 -21.35 -22.37
C PHE A 343 11.52 -22.16 -21.69
N THR A 344 10.91 -23.03 -22.48
CA THR A 344 9.80 -23.92 -22.14
C THR A 344 10.10 -25.28 -22.76
N LEU A 345 9.38 -26.34 -22.38
CA LEU A 345 9.63 -27.65 -22.98
C LEU A 345 9.40 -27.62 -24.50
N ARG A 346 8.37 -26.89 -24.95
CA ARG A 346 8.03 -26.71 -26.37
C ARG A 346 9.09 -25.89 -27.11
N SER A 347 9.53 -24.76 -26.57
CA SER A 347 10.56 -23.94 -27.23
C SER A 347 11.91 -24.65 -27.28
N PHE A 348 12.29 -25.39 -26.23
CA PHE A 348 13.53 -26.19 -26.26
C PHE A 348 13.43 -27.37 -27.24
N ALA A 349 12.29 -28.04 -27.32
CA ALA A 349 12.04 -29.08 -28.32
C ALA A 349 12.13 -28.53 -29.76
N LYS A 350 11.66 -27.30 -29.98
CA LYS A 350 11.77 -26.59 -31.26
C LYS A 350 13.24 -26.35 -31.64
N LEU A 351 14.12 -25.97 -30.71
CA LEU A 351 15.57 -25.83 -30.97
C LEU A 351 16.17 -27.14 -31.50
N TYR A 352 15.79 -28.29 -30.92
CA TYR A 352 16.21 -29.61 -31.43
C TYR A 352 15.65 -29.89 -32.84
N ALA A 353 14.38 -29.59 -33.09
CA ALA A 353 13.75 -29.81 -34.38
C ALA A 353 14.39 -28.94 -35.48
N GLU A 354 14.75 -27.69 -35.18
CA GLU A 354 15.43 -26.79 -36.11
C GLU A 354 16.89 -27.22 -36.37
N THR A 355 17.59 -27.74 -35.35
CA THR A 355 18.99 -28.17 -35.48
C THR A 355 19.13 -29.51 -36.21
N TYR A 356 18.26 -30.49 -35.92
CA TYR A 356 18.40 -31.87 -36.40
C TYR A 356 17.36 -32.27 -37.47
N GLY A 357 16.43 -31.39 -37.85
CA GLY A 357 15.52 -31.53 -39.00
C GLY A 357 14.08 -31.98 -38.68
N ALA A 358 13.22 -31.92 -39.71
CA ALA A 358 11.74 -32.01 -39.68
C ALA A 358 11.13 -33.38 -39.25
N GLY A 359 11.93 -34.32 -38.73
CA GLY A 359 11.45 -35.62 -38.26
C GLY A 359 11.01 -35.65 -36.78
N VAL A 360 11.24 -34.56 -36.04
CA VAL A 360 10.89 -34.45 -34.61
C VAL A 360 9.58 -33.67 -34.46
N ASP A 361 8.53 -34.35 -34.01
CA ASP A 361 7.29 -33.70 -33.57
C ASP A 361 7.56 -32.94 -32.25
N VAL A 362 7.50 -31.61 -32.32
CA VAL A 362 7.82 -30.69 -31.21
C VAL A 362 6.90 -30.92 -30.02
N ASP A 363 5.60 -31.08 -30.24
CA ASP A 363 4.61 -31.23 -29.16
C ASP A 363 4.76 -32.59 -28.50
N ALA A 364 4.89 -33.65 -29.31
CA ALA A 364 5.08 -34.99 -28.79
C ALA A 364 6.42 -35.13 -28.04
N PHE A 365 7.47 -34.47 -28.51
CA PHE A 365 8.77 -34.48 -27.82
C PHE A 365 8.71 -33.69 -26.51
N ALA A 366 8.12 -32.49 -26.51
CA ALA A 366 7.98 -31.65 -25.32
C ALA A 366 7.28 -32.36 -24.16
N GLN A 367 6.19 -33.10 -24.43
CA GLN A 367 5.48 -33.90 -23.42
C GLN A 367 6.33 -34.98 -22.74
N ARG A 368 7.44 -35.40 -23.38
CA ARG A 368 8.34 -36.45 -22.87
C ARG A 368 9.60 -35.88 -22.20
N LEU A 369 9.79 -34.56 -22.21
CA LEU A 369 10.97 -33.90 -21.66
C LEU A 369 10.92 -33.70 -20.15
N TRP A 370 9.79 -33.91 -19.49
CA TRP A 370 9.63 -33.68 -18.04
C TRP A 370 9.12 -34.91 -17.28
N GLY A 371 9.41 -34.93 -15.98
CA GLY A 371 8.95 -35.98 -15.07
C GLY A 371 9.87 -37.20 -15.02
N ASN A 372 9.32 -38.32 -14.54
CA ASN A 372 10.05 -39.59 -14.44
C ASN A 372 10.07 -40.32 -15.80
N ILE A 373 10.58 -39.65 -16.82
CA ILE A 373 10.76 -40.19 -18.17
C ILE A 373 12.27 -40.27 -18.42
N TYR A 374 12.71 -41.37 -19.02
CA TYR A 374 14.11 -41.68 -19.30
C TYR A 374 14.27 -41.93 -20.80
N TYR A 375 15.44 -41.58 -21.33
CA TYR A 375 15.79 -41.83 -22.72
C TYR A 375 16.82 -42.96 -22.80
N ASN A 376 16.52 -43.99 -23.59
CA ASN A 376 17.47 -45.06 -23.88
C ASN A 376 18.12 -44.79 -25.24
N ALA A 377 19.44 -44.55 -25.23
CA ALA A 377 20.21 -44.22 -26.43
C ALA A 377 20.33 -45.39 -27.43
N GLU A 378 20.27 -46.63 -26.97
CA GLU A 378 20.37 -47.82 -27.82
C GLU A 378 19.08 -48.07 -28.58
N SER A 379 17.94 -48.07 -27.88
CA SER A 379 16.61 -48.31 -28.47
C SER A 379 15.96 -47.04 -29.05
N ARG A 380 16.55 -45.86 -28.79
CA ARG A 380 16.04 -44.53 -29.16
C ARG A 380 14.60 -44.25 -28.71
N ASN A 381 14.18 -44.90 -27.62
CA ASN A 381 12.83 -44.81 -27.09
C ASN A 381 12.80 -44.17 -25.69
N PHE A 382 11.66 -43.59 -25.35
CA PHE A 382 11.38 -43.08 -24.01
C PHE A 382 10.71 -44.14 -23.15
N SER A 383 11.15 -44.28 -21.90
CA SER A 383 10.55 -45.18 -20.92
C SER A 383 10.22 -44.44 -19.63
N ARG A 384 9.12 -44.83 -18.95
CA ARG A 384 8.79 -44.32 -17.60
C ARG A 384 9.51 -45.07 -16.49
N LYS A 385 10.07 -46.24 -16.81
CA LYS A 385 10.96 -47.01 -15.93
C LYS A 385 12.39 -46.69 -16.31
N ALA A 386 13.24 -46.46 -15.32
CA ALA A 386 14.67 -46.33 -15.55
C ALA A 386 15.20 -47.64 -16.15
N PRO A 387 15.82 -47.62 -17.34
CA PRO A 387 16.46 -48.81 -17.92
C PRO A 387 17.54 -49.36 -17.00
N ASP A 388 18.35 -48.46 -16.42
CA ASP A 388 19.45 -48.76 -15.50
C ASP A 388 19.47 -47.77 -14.32
N ALA A 389 20.18 -48.10 -13.23
CA ALA A 389 20.30 -47.23 -12.07
C ALA A 389 20.98 -45.87 -12.38
N GLU A 390 21.87 -45.84 -13.39
CA GLU A 390 22.53 -44.62 -13.86
C GLU A 390 21.76 -43.88 -14.97
N SER A 391 20.62 -44.41 -15.40
CA SER A 391 19.82 -43.79 -16.46
C SER A 391 19.35 -42.39 -16.04
N LYS A 392 19.65 -41.42 -16.89
CA LYS A 392 19.31 -40.01 -16.67
C LYS A 392 17.89 -39.73 -17.13
N ARG A 393 17.21 -38.81 -16.43
CA ARG A 393 15.89 -38.34 -16.86
C ARG A 393 16.02 -37.60 -18.18
N SER A 394 14.97 -37.59 -18.99
CA SER A 394 14.92 -36.88 -20.26
C SER A 394 15.22 -35.39 -20.08
N PHE A 395 14.66 -34.73 -19.06
CA PHE A 395 14.97 -33.33 -18.74
C PHE A 395 16.47 -33.11 -18.47
N VAL A 396 17.08 -34.01 -17.69
CA VAL A 396 18.50 -33.92 -17.38
C VAL A 396 19.34 -34.11 -18.64
N HIS A 397 19.06 -35.15 -19.41
CA HIS A 397 19.84 -35.53 -20.58
C HIS A 397 19.75 -34.51 -21.72
N PHE A 398 18.53 -34.02 -22.03
CA PHE A 398 18.30 -33.16 -23.19
C PHE A 398 18.34 -31.67 -22.86
N ILE A 399 18.17 -31.25 -21.61
CA ILE A 399 18.11 -29.82 -21.25
C ILE A 399 19.25 -29.44 -20.32
N LEU A 400 19.33 -30.04 -19.12
CA LEU A 400 20.32 -29.60 -18.12
C LEU A 400 21.76 -29.95 -18.51
N GLU A 401 22.04 -31.14 -19.05
CA GLU A 401 23.40 -31.50 -19.44
C GLU A 401 23.97 -30.60 -20.54
N PRO A 402 23.25 -30.34 -21.67
CA PRO A 402 23.71 -29.35 -22.66
C PRO A 402 23.90 -27.97 -22.06
N LEU A 403 22.97 -27.51 -21.21
CA LEU A 403 23.08 -26.22 -20.54
C LEU A 403 24.35 -26.15 -19.69
N TYR A 404 24.58 -27.13 -18.82
CA TYR A 404 25.76 -27.19 -17.95
C TYR A 404 27.06 -27.27 -18.75
N LYS A 405 27.07 -27.95 -19.90
CA LYS A 405 28.21 -27.96 -20.81
C LYS A 405 28.53 -26.56 -21.32
N ILE A 406 27.52 -25.78 -21.74
CA ILE A 406 27.71 -24.38 -22.17
C ILE A 406 28.30 -23.54 -21.04
N TYR A 407 27.74 -23.63 -19.82
CA TYR A 407 28.29 -22.92 -18.65
C TYR A 407 29.75 -23.31 -18.39
N SER A 408 30.06 -24.61 -18.35
CA SER A 408 31.41 -25.11 -18.10
C SER A 408 32.42 -24.70 -19.19
N ALA A 409 32.00 -24.69 -20.46
CA ALA A 409 32.85 -24.29 -21.57
C ALA A 409 33.24 -22.80 -21.47
N VAL A 410 32.28 -21.93 -21.13
CA VAL A 410 32.54 -20.50 -20.93
C VAL A 410 33.38 -20.25 -19.67
N LEU A 411 33.08 -20.94 -18.56
CA LEU A 411 33.82 -20.81 -17.29
C LEU A 411 35.26 -21.33 -17.36
N SER A 412 35.54 -22.30 -18.23
CA SER A 412 36.89 -22.87 -18.38
C SER A 412 37.91 -21.90 -18.98
N SER A 413 37.45 -20.80 -19.57
CA SER A 413 38.25 -19.79 -20.29
C SER A 413 39.13 -20.34 -21.43
N ASP A 414 38.98 -21.61 -21.83
CA ASP A 414 39.62 -22.17 -23.01
C ASP A 414 38.89 -21.73 -24.28
N THR A 415 39.46 -20.71 -24.93
CA THR A 415 38.87 -20.10 -26.13
C THR A 415 38.77 -21.07 -27.31
N ASP A 416 39.71 -22.02 -27.46
CA ASP A 416 39.73 -22.93 -28.61
C ASP A 416 38.77 -24.11 -28.43
N SER A 417 38.60 -24.58 -27.20
CA SER A 417 37.50 -25.50 -26.84
C SER A 417 36.15 -24.81 -27.02
N LEU A 418 35.98 -23.60 -26.48
CA LEU A 418 34.74 -22.83 -26.59
C LEU A 418 34.34 -22.56 -28.05
N LYS A 419 35.28 -22.15 -28.91
CA LYS A 419 35.01 -21.97 -30.35
C LYS A 419 34.50 -23.25 -31.01
N ARG A 420 35.08 -24.40 -30.69
CA ARG A 420 34.64 -25.71 -31.23
C ARG A 420 33.23 -26.07 -30.75
N THR A 421 32.96 -25.87 -29.46
CA THR A 421 31.62 -26.10 -28.89
C THR A 421 30.58 -25.17 -29.50
N LEU A 422 30.85 -23.87 -29.58
CA LEU A 422 29.93 -22.90 -30.18
C LEU A 422 29.68 -23.18 -31.66
N ALA A 423 30.71 -23.55 -32.43
CA ALA A 423 30.55 -23.94 -33.82
C ALA A 423 29.63 -25.16 -34.00
N SER A 424 29.66 -26.12 -33.06
CA SER A 424 28.74 -27.28 -33.09
C SER A 424 27.28 -26.90 -32.82
N LEU A 425 27.04 -25.75 -32.19
CA LEU A 425 25.72 -25.18 -31.92
C LEU A 425 25.29 -24.14 -32.97
N GLY A 426 26.09 -23.94 -34.02
CA GLY A 426 25.84 -22.92 -35.06
C GLY A 426 26.12 -21.48 -34.61
N ILE A 427 26.84 -21.29 -33.50
CA ILE A 427 27.11 -19.99 -32.90
C ILE A 427 28.51 -19.52 -33.32
N HIS A 428 28.59 -18.34 -33.95
CA HIS A 428 29.84 -17.72 -34.39
C HIS A 428 29.98 -16.31 -33.81
N LEU A 429 30.93 -16.14 -32.88
CA LEU A 429 31.22 -14.85 -32.24
C LEU A 429 32.40 -14.14 -32.90
N LYS A 430 32.40 -12.79 -32.83
CA LYS A 430 33.54 -11.98 -33.25
C LYS A 430 34.74 -12.21 -32.30
N PRO A 431 36.00 -12.18 -32.78
CA PRO A 431 37.18 -12.39 -31.94
C PRO A 431 37.28 -11.49 -30.70
N ALA A 432 36.75 -10.26 -30.76
CA ALA A 432 36.73 -9.33 -29.64
C ALA A 432 35.83 -9.81 -28.47
N VAL A 433 34.75 -10.53 -28.76
CA VAL A 433 33.78 -10.98 -27.76
C VAL A 433 34.37 -12.02 -26.82
N TYR A 434 35.27 -12.88 -27.32
CA TYR A 434 35.98 -13.88 -26.50
C TYR A 434 36.92 -13.28 -25.45
N LYS A 435 37.25 -11.98 -25.56
CA LYS A 435 38.12 -11.27 -24.61
C LYS A 435 37.34 -10.58 -23.48
N VAL A 436 36.01 -10.58 -23.55
CA VAL A 436 35.16 -9.99 -22.52
C VAL A 436 35.13 -10.92 -21.30
N ASP A 437 34.86 -10.36 -20.13
CA ASP A 437 34.68 -11.11 -18.90
C ASP A 437 33.64 -12.23 -19.02
N VAL A 438 33.81 -13.24 -18.18
CA VAL A 438 33.07 -14.51 -18.22
C VAL A 438 31.55 -14.29 -18.13
N ARG A 439 31.08 -13.38 -17.26
CA ARG A 439 29.64 -13.13 -17.06
C ARG A 439 28.98 -12.50 -18.30
N PRO A 440 29.47 -11.37 -18.84
CA PRO A 440 28.98 -10.83 -20.12
C PRO A 440 29.08 -11.83 -21.28
N LEU A 441 30.19 -12.56 -21.38
CA LEU A 441 30.39 -13.58 -22.42
C LEU A 441 29.32 -14.68 -22.33
N LEU A 442 29.03 -15.14 -21.12
CA LEU A 442 28.00 -16.14 -20.86
C LEU A 442 26.61 -15.64 -21.28
N ARG A 443 26.28 -14.39 -20.95
CA ARG A 443 25.02 -13.75 -21.38
C ARG A 443 24.92 -13.68 -22.91
N ILE A 444 25.97 -13.28 -23.61
CA ILE A 444 25.99 -13.21 -25.08
C ILE A 444 25.78 -14.60 -25.69
N VAL A 445 26.52 -15.60 -25.21
CA VAL A 445 26.44 -16.99 -25.70
C VAL A 445 25.04 -17.57 -25.50
N LEU A 446 24.47 -17.42 -24.30
CA LEU A 446 23.16 -17.97 -23.97
C LEU A 446 22.04 -17.26 -24.71
N ASN A 447 22.11 -15.93 -24.86
CA ASN A 447 21.15 -15.18 -25.65
C ASN A 447 21.16 -15.63 -27.13
N GLN A 448 22.33 -15.85 -27.74
CA GLN A 448 22.41 -16.40 -29.10
C GLN A 448 21.94 -17.85 -29.21
N PHE A 449 22.14 -18.67 -28.17
CA PHE A 449 21.73 -20.07 -28.16
C PHE A 449 20.20 -20.22 -28.05
N PHE A 450 19.57 -19.50 -27.13
CA PHE A 450 18.12 -19.60 -26.90
C PHE A 450 17.31 -18.70 -27.83
N GLY A 451 17.86 -17.55 -28.21
CA GLY A 451 17.17 -16.55 -29.01
C GLY A 451 16.07 -15.80 -28.23
N PRO A 452 15.08 -15.23 -28.95
CA PRO A 452 13.99 -14.45 -28.36
C PRO A 452 13.09 -15.27 -27.43
N SER A 453 12.39 -14.61 -26.51
CA SER A 453 11.58 -15.24 -25.46
C SER A 453 10.22 -15.78 -25.95
N GLN A 454 10.17 -16.35 -27.15
CA GLN A 454 8.94 -16.83 -27.81
C GLN A 454 8.18 -17.86 -26.98
N GLY A 455 8.91 -18.69 -26.22
CA GLY A 455 8.31 -19.69 -25.34
C GLY A 455 7.44 -19.08 -24.25
N LEU A 456 7.84 -17.93 -23.67
CA LEU A 456 7.04 -17.20 -22.69
C LEU A 456 5.77 -16.65 -23.32
N VAL A 457 5.88 -16.08 -24.53
CA VAL A 457 4.75 -15.49 -25.28
C VAL A 457 3.69 -16.54 -25.55
N ASP A 458 4.08 -17.72 -26.08
CA ASP A 458 3.14 -18.82 -26.32
C ASP A 458 2.40 -19.22 -25.05
N LEU A 459 3.12 -19.33 -23.94
CA LEU A 459 2.58 -19.76 -22.67
C LEU A 459 1.58 -18.75 -22.09
N VAL A 460 1.89 -17.46 -22.20
CA VAL A 460 0.97 -16.39 -21.83
C VAL A 460 -0.27 -16.43 -22.71
N VAL A 461 -0.11 -16.57 -24.03
CA VAL A 461 -1.25 -16.60 -24.97
C VAL A 461 -2.15 -17.82 -24.76
N ASP A 462 -1.56 -18.99 -24.48
CA ASP A 462 -2.27 -20.27 -24.31
C ASP A 462 -3.01 -20.35 -22.95
N ASN A 463 -2.51 -19.70 -21.89
CA ASN A 463 -3.07 -19.82 -20.53
C ASN A 463 -3.78 -18.57 -20.01
N VAL A 464 -3.44 -17.38 -20.53
CA VAL A 464 -4.12 -16.13 -20.16
C VAL A 464 -5.19 -15.84 -21.21
N PRO A 465 -6.47 -15.66 -20.81
CA PRO A 465 -7.55 -15.36 -21.73
C PRO A 465 -7.35 -13.99 -22.39
N SER A 466 -7.97 -13.80 -23.56
CA SER A 466 -8.03 -12.46 -24.15
C SER A 466 -8.91 -11.54 -23.28
N PRO A 467 -8.74 -10.21 -23.37
CA PRO A 467 -9.61 -9.23 -22.72
C PRO A 467 -11.10 -9.46 -22.99
N ARG A 468 -11.43 -9.97 -24.19
CA ARG A 468 -12.79 -10.29 -24.60
C ARG A 468 -13.33 -11.54 -23.91
N GLU A 469 -12.53 -12.59 -23.80
CA GLU A 469 -12.89 -13.83 -23.10
C GLU A 469 -13.03 -13.61 -21.58
N ALA A 470 -12.16 -12.77 -21.00
CA ALA A 470 -12.10 -12.52 -19.57
C ALA A 470 -13.16 -11.52 -19.07
N ALA A 471 -13.68 -10.63 -19.94
CA ALA A 471 -14.54 -9.51 -19.57
C ALA A 471 -15.76 -9.93 -18.73
N ALA A 472 -16.51 -10.95 -19.18
CA ALA A 472 -17.72 -11.38 -18.49
C ALA A 472 -17.45 -11.93 -17.08
N GLN A 473 -16.41 -12.75 -16.91
CA GLN A 473 -16.05 -13.29 -15.59
C GLN A 473 -15.62 -12.18 -14.63
N ARG A 474 -14.86 -11.22 -15.15
CA ARG A 474 -14.34 -10.08 -14.41
C ARG A 474 -15.46 -9.14 -13.94
N LEU A 475 -16.38 -8.77 -14.85
CA LEU A 475 -17.47 -7.84 -14.55
C LEU A 475 -18.36 -8.36 -13.42
N ARG A 476 -18.67 -9.66 -13.42
CA ARG A 476 -19.46 -10.30 -12.34
C ARG A 476 -18.89 -10.10 -10.94
N LYS A 477 -17.58 -9.88 -10.82
CA LYS A 477 -16.91 -9.69 -9.52
C LYS A 477 -16.68 -8.24 -9.15
N CYS A 478 -16.30 -7.40 -10.13
CA CYS A 478 -15.81 -6.05 -9.85
C CYS A 478 -16.82 -4.95 -10.14
N TYR A 479 -17.87 -5.19 -10.92
CA TYR A 479 -18.88 -4.18 -11.21
C TYR A 479 -19.97 -4.21 -10.13
N THR A 480 -20.33 -3.03 -9.60
CA THR A 480 -21.34 -2.93 -8.52
C THR A 480 -22.77 -2.85 -9.05
N GLY A 481 -22.96 -2.50 -10.32
CA GLY A 481 -24.27 -2.38 -10.95
C GLY A 481 -24.93 -3.70 -11.30
N THR A 482 -26.11 -3.62 -11.90
CA THR A 482 -26.86 -4.78 -12.36
C THR A 482 -26.09 -5.55 -13.44
N GLN A 483 -26.16 -6.89 -13.39
CA GLN A 483 -25.55 -7.79 -14.38
C GLN A 483 -26.40 -7.95 -15.65
N GLU A 484 -27.25 -6.96 -15.91
CA GLU A 484 -28.21 -6.89 -17.01
C GLU A 484 -28.24 -5.44 -17.50
N GLY A 485 -28.51 -5.25 -18.79
CA GLY A 485 -28.58 -3.92 -19.42
C GLY A 485 -27.54 -3.72 -20.54
N SER A 486 -27.80 -2.75 -21.40
CA SER A 486 -27.01 -2.50 -22.61
C SER A 486 -25.54 -2.20 -22.32
N ILE A 487 -25.24 -1.43 -21.27
CA ILE A 487 -23.87 -1.09 -20.88
C ILE A 487 -23.13 -2.32 -20.35
N TYR A 488 -23.78 -3.14 -19.52
CA TYR A 488 -23.18 -4.37 -18.99
C TYR A 488 -22.86 -5.36 -20.11
N GLU A 489 -23.80 -5.55 -21.04
CA GLU A 489 -23.60 -6.41 -22.22
C GLU A 489 -22.48 -5.88 -23.13
N ALA A 490 -22.41 -4.56 -23.34
CA ALA A 490 -21.34 -3.94 -24.11
C ALA A 490 -19.96 -4.12 -23.47
N MET A 491 -19.86 -3.94 -22.14
CA MET A 491 -18.63 -4.23 -21.39
C MET A 491 -18.25 -5.71 -21.47
N ALA A 492 -19.23 -6.62 -21.34
CA ALA A 492 -18.99 -8.06 -21.39
C ALA A 492 -18.55 -8.52 -22.79
N ALA A 493 -19.03 -7.86 -23.84
CA ALA A 493 -18.62 -8.09 -25.22
C ALA A 493 -17.29 -7.41 -25.59
N CYS A 494 -16.77 -6.52 -24.72
CA CYS A 494 -15.60 -5.68 -24.99
C CYS A 494 -15.78 -4.85 -26.28
N ASP A 495 -16.98 -4.27 -26.46
CA ASP A 495 -17.35 -3.52 -27.65
C ASP A 495 -16.70 -2.13 -27.68
N ALA A 496 -15.97 -1.81 -28.76
CA ALA A 496 -15.24 -0.55 -28.93
C ALA A 496 -16.12 0.61 -29.44
N GLU A 497 -17.31 0.31 -29.98
CA GLU A 497 -18.24 1.32 -30.54
C GLU A 497 -19.35 1.71 -29.56
N ALA A 498 -19.43 1.04 -28.41
CA ALA A 498 -20.34 1.37 -27.32
C ALA A 498 -19.96 2.66 -26.58
N PRO A 499 -20.82 3.21 -25.72
CA PRO A 499 -20.46 4.32 -24.84
C PRO A 499 -19.23 4.02 -23.99
N LEU A 500 -18.37 5.02 -23.79
CA LEU A 500 -17.10 4.86 -23.09
C LEU A 500 -17.31 4.49 -21.62
N VAL A 501 -16.66 3.43 -21.16
CA VAL A 501 -16.48 3.11 -19.74
C VAL A 501 -15.03 2.70 -19.50
N VAL A 502 -14.35 3.38 -18.57
CA VAL A 502 -12.97 3.11 -18.18
C VAL A 502 -12.90 2.86 -16.68
N GLN A 503 -12.23 1.79 -16.29
CA GLN A 503 -11.92 1.50 -14.90
C GLN A 503 -10.52 2.01 -14.55
N VAL A 504 -10.43 3.04 -13.72
CA VAL A 504 -9.17 3.62 -13.23
C VAL A 504 -8.80 2.95 -11.90
N THR A 505 -7.54 2.54 -11.79
CA THR A 505 -7.03 1.89 -10.55
C THR A 505 -5.81 2.58 -9.97
N LYS A 506 -5.11 3.41 -10.75
CA LYS A 506 -3.89 4.08 -10.32
C LYS A 506 -3.74 5.44 -11.00
N LEU A 507 -3.13 6.38 -10.30
CA LEU A 507 -2.73 7.67 -10.83
C LEU A 507 -1.19 7.73 -10.88
N TYR A 508 -0.64 7.99 -12.07
CA TYR A 508 0.79 8.19 -12.24
C TYR A 508 1.10 9.68 -12.26
N GLN A 509 2.06 10.09 -11.46
CA GLN A 509 2.59 11.44 -11.49
C GLN A 509 3.43 11.69 -12.75
N THR A 510 3.40 12.92 -13.27
CA THR A 510 4.32 13.38 -14.31
C THR A 510 5.76 13.50 -13.78
N ILE A 511 6.72 13.69 -14.68
CA ILE A 511 8.17 13.74 -14.35
C ILE A 511 8.51 14.84 -13.35
N ASP A 512 7.78 15.96 -13.44
CA ASP A 512 7.90 17.15 -12.61
C ASP A 512 6.99 17.11 -11.37
N ALA A 513 6.24 16.01 -11.19
CA ALA A 513 5.31 15.77 -10.09
C ALA A 513 4.21 16.83 -9.92
N GLN A 514 3.89 17.60 -10.98
CA GLN A 514 2.86 18.63 -10.95
C GLN A 514 1.46 18.08 -11.23
N GLU A 515 1.35 17.19 -12.19
CA GLU A 515 0.07 16.63 -12.66
C GLU A 515 0.02 15.12 -12.44
N PHE A 516 -1.21 14.60 -12.37
CA PHE A 516 -1.46 13.17 -12.32
C PHE A 516 -2.21 12.74 -13.58
N ARG A 517 -1.83 11.56 -14.08
CA ARG A 517 -2.49 10.92 -15.22
C ARG A 517 -3.17 9.65 -14.74
N ALA A 518 -4.44 9.50 -15.07
CA ALA A 518 -5.25 8.36 -14.66
C ALA A 518 -4.94 7.13 -15.52
N PHE A 519 -4.53 6.05 -14.87
CA PHE A 519 -4.23 4.77 -15.51
C PHE A 519 -5.30 3.73 -15.22
N GLY A 520 -5.83 3.16 -16.30
CA GLY A 520 -6.96 2.26 -16.23
C GLY A 520 -7.10 1.38 -17.46
N ARG A 521 -8.21 0.65 -17.50
CA ARG A 521 -8.60 -0.20 -18.63
C ARG A 521 -9.90 0.29 -19.24
N VAL A 522 -9.93 0.40 -20.56
CA VAL A 522 -11.16 0.66 -21.31
C VAL A 522 -11.99 -0.62 -21.33
N MET A 523 -13.17 -0.59 -20.71
CA MET A 523 -14.07 -1.75 -20.58
C MET A 523 -15.02 -1.86 -21.77
N CYS A 524 -15.54 -0.73 -22.24
CA CYS A 524 -16.24 -0.59 -23.52
C CYS A 524 -16.04 0.82 -24.08
N GLY A 525 -16.34 0.98 -25.38
CA GLY A 525 -16.10 2.19 -26.13
C GLY A 525 -14.64 2.42 -26.49
N THR A 526 -14.35 3.63 -26.96
CA THR A 526 -13.00 4.07 -27.32
C THR A 526 -12.72 5.40 -26.65
N ALA A 527 -11.67 5.47 -25.83
CA ALA A 527 -11.25 6.72 -25.20
C ALA A 527 -10.57 7.60 -26.24
N ARG A 528 -11.03 8.84 -26.44
CA ARG A 528 -10.45 9.80 -27.39
C ARG A 528 -10.19 11.15 -26.73
N PRO A 529 -9.15 11.89 -27.16
CA PRO A 529 -8.95 13.28 -26.74
C PRO A 529 -10.17 14.16 -27.09
N GLY A 530 -10.49 15.11 -26.21
CA GLY A 530 -11.61 16.04 -26.33
C GLY A 530 -12.98 15.48 -25.93
N MET A 531 -13.08 14.20 -25.57
CA MET A 531 -14.35 13.62 -25.09
C MET A 531 -14.74 14.19 -23.73
N ARG A 532 -16.02 14.55 -23.58
CA ARG A 532 -16.61 14.89 -22.28
C ARG A 532 -17.00 13.62 -21.55
N VAL A 533 -16.60 13.52 -20.29
CA VAL A 533 -16.81 12.33 -19.45
C VAL A 533 -17.31 12.72 -18.07
N LYS A 534 -17.98 11.78 -17.41
CA LYS A 534 -18.27 11.86 -15.97
C LYS A 534 -17.26 10.97 -15.24
N VAL A 535 -16.62 11.53 -14.23
CA VAL A 535 -15.66 10.82 -13.38
C VAL A 535 -16.36 10.53 -12.05
N LEU A 536 -16.56 9.25 -11.77
CA LEU A 536 -17.21 8.74 -10.56
C LEU A 536 -16.13 8.30 -9.56
N GLY A 537 -16.13 8.87 -8.37
CA GLY A 537 -15.28 8.45 -7.26
C GLY A 537 -15.76 7.17 -6.56
N GLU A 538 -15.12 6.81 -5.45
CA GLU A 538 -15.43 5.57 -4.71
C GLU A 538 -16.69 5.67 -3.85
N SER A 539 -17.11 6.88 -3.49
CA SER A 539 -18.28 7.16 -2.64
C SER A 539 -19.55 7.39 -3.46
N PHE A 540 -19.42 7.49 -4.78
CA PHE A 540 -20.55 7.72 -5.67
C PHE A 540 -21.62 6.63 -5.50
N SER A 541 -22.86 7.08 -5.36
CA SER A 541 -24.05 6.22 -5.41
C SER A 541 -25.13 6.90 -6.23
N GLN A 542 -26.18 6.16 -6.59
CA GLN A 542 -27.29 6.74 -7.36
C GLN A 542 -28.14 7.72 -6.55
N ASP A 543 -28.09 7.58 -5.22
CA ASP A 543 -28.79 8.45 -4.27
C ASP A 543 -27.94 9.68 -3.90
N ASP A 544 -26.63 9.61 -4.12
CA ASP A 544 -25.64 10.64 -3.76
C ASP A 544 -24.65 10.89 -4.91
N GLU A 545 -24.95 11.93 -5.69
CA GLU A 545 -24.18 12.34 -6.86
C GLU A 545 -23.00 13.27 -6.51
N GLU A 546 -22.70 13.55 -5.23
CA GLU A 546 -21.65 14.51 -4.83
C GLU A 546 -20.25 14.09 -5.32
N ASP A 547 -19.98 12.79 -5.41
CA ASP A 547 -18.70 12.22 -5.85
C ASP A 547 -18.65 11.97 -7.38
N MET A 548 -19.43 12.74 -8.15
CA MET A 548 -19.41 12.77 -9.62
C MET A 548 -18.96 14.14 -10.14
N VAL A 549 -17.95 14.15 -11.02
CA VAL A 549 -17.46 15.38 -11.67
C VAL A 549 -17.44 15.24 -13.19
N LEU A 550 -17.90 16.28 -13.88
CA LEU A 550 -17.74 16.38 -15.34
C LEU A 550 -16.33 16.86 -15.68
N ALA A 551 -15.65 16.11 -16.55
CA ALA A 551 -14.31 16.42 -17.03
C ALA A 551 -14.21 16.24 -18.55
N THR A 552 -13.12 16.73 -19.13
CA THR A 552 -12.78 16.51 -20.54
C THR A 552 -11.46 15.76 -20.59
N ILE A 553 -11.35 14.76 -21.46
CA ILE A 553 -10.09 14.03 -21.67
C ILE A 553 -9.17 14.91 -22.52
N ASP A 554 -8.06 15.39 -21.95
CA ASP A 554 -7.13 16.28 -22.67
C ASP A 554 -6.19 15.50 -23.59
N GLU A 555 -5.60 14.42 -23.07
CA GLU A 555 -4.66 13.56 -23.80
C GLU A 555 -4.98 12.09 -23.51
N VAL A 556 -4.90 11.25 -24.54
CA VAL A 556 -5.00 9.79 -24.45
C VAL A 556 -3.69 9.19 -24.91
N SER A 557 -3.09 8.34 -24.07
CA SER A 557 -1.78 7.78 -24.36
C SER A 557 -1.59 6.36 -23.83
N ILE A 558 -0.57 5.69 -24.33
CA ILE A 558 -0.09 4.39 -23.84
C ILE A 558 1.15 4.66 -23.00
N ASN A 559 1.15 4.14 -21.77
CA ASN A 559 2.25 4.32 -20.84
C ASN A 559 3.31 3.23 -21.03
N GLU A 560 4.55 3.63 -21.31
CA GLU A 560 5.70 2.75 -21.52
C GLU A 560 6.79 3.00 -20.48
N THR A 561 6.37 3.45 -19.29
CA THR A 561 7.21 3.76 -18.12
C THR A 561 8.18 4.92 -18.33
N ARG A 562 9.16 4.80 -19.24
CA ARG A 562 10.18 5.83 -19.54
C ARG A 562 9.79 6.78 -20.67
N TYR A 563 8.78 6.42 -21.45
CA TYR A 563 8.21 7.26 -22.48
C TYR A 563 6.70 7.04 -22.53
N VAL A 564 5.99 7.94 -23.18
CA VAL A 564 4.54 7.88 -23.33
C VAL A 564 4.24 7.99 -24.82
N VAL A 565 3.42 7.09 -25.34
CA VAL A 565 3.02 7.09 -26.75
C VAL A 565 1.65 7.78 -26.85
N PRO A 566 1.57 9.01 -27.37
CA PRO A 566 0.30 9.67 -27.60
C PRO A 566 -0.49 8.93 -28.69
N THR A 567 -1.81 8.86 -28.53
CA THR A 567 -2.71 8.12 -29.42
C THR A 567 -4.00 8.89 -29.67
N ASP A 568 -4.55 8.76 -30.88
CA ASP A 568 -5.84 9.38 -31.24
C ASP A 568 -7.05 8.69 -30.59
N GLY A 569 -6.85 7.48 -30.08
CA GLY A 569 -7.79 6.81 -29.21
C GLY A 569 -7.37 5.39 -28.84
N VAL A 570 -7.88 4.93 -27.70
CA VAL A 570 -7.61 3.59 -27.14
C VAL A 570 -8.93 2.82 -27.03
N PRO A 571 -9.09 1.71 -27.77
CA PRO A 571 -10.33 0.93 -27.77
C PRO A 571 -10.43 -0.02 -26.57
N ALA A 572 -11.65 -0.53 -26.35
CA ALA A 572 -11.98 -1.51 -25.33
C ALA A 572 -11.00 -2.70 -25.28
N GLY A 573 -10.67 -3.12 -24.06
CA GLY A 573 -9.77 -4.25 -23.77
C GLY A 573 -8.32 -3.84 -23.49
N ASN A 574 -7.92 -2.62 -23.85
CA ASN A 574 -6.56 -2.11 -23.65
C ASN A 574 -6.43 -1.25 -22.38
N TRP A 575 -5.19 -1.08 -21.93
CA TRP A 575 -4.86 -0.10 -20.90
C TRP A 575 -4.63 1.27 -21.51
N VAL A 576 -5.00 2.30 -20.75
CA VAL A 576 -4.99 3.69 -21.18
C VAL A 576 -4.47 4.59 -20.08
N LEU A 577 -3.72 5.61 -20.47
CA LEU A 577 -3.29 6.71 -19.63
C LEU A 577 -4.02 7.98 -20.08
N LEU A 578 -4.85 8.54 -19.20
CA LEU A 578 -5.71 9.70 -19.45
C LEU A 578 -5.20 10.92 -18.70
N SER A 579 -5.15 12.06 -19.40
CA SER A 579 -4.90 13.37 -18.79
C SER A 579 -6.20 14.18 -18.66
N GLY A 580 -6.27 15.08 -17.66
CA GLY A 580 -7.42 15.99 -17.45
C GLY A 580 -8.57 15.43 -16.61
N VAL A 581 -8.43 14.22 -16.06
CA VAL A 581 -9.51 13.51 -15.33
C VAL A 581 -9.15 13.17 -13.88
N ASP A 582 -8.08 13.72 -13.33
CA ASP A 582 -7.53 13.35 -12.02
C ASP A 582 -8.13 14.15 -10.84
N ALA A 583 -8.80 15.27 -11.10
CA ALA A 583 -9.23 16.22 -10.05
C ALA A 583 -10.12 15.59 -8.97
N SER A 584 -11.10 14.75 -9.35
CA SER A 584 -11.98 14.04 -8.42
C SER A 584 -11.48 12.66 -8.01
N LEU A 585 -10.42 12.16 -8.65
CA LEU A 585 -9.88 10.84 -8.36
C LEU A 585 -8.92 10.91 -7.17
N SER A 586 -9.28 10.23 -6.09
CA SER A 586 -8.41 10.04 -4.93
C SER A 586 -7.59 8.76 -5.04
N LYS A 587 -8.21 7.63 -5.37
CA LYS A 587 -7.55 6.32 -5.47
C LYS A 587 -8.00 5.59 -6.73
N THR A 588 -9.16 4.94 -6.66
CA THR A 588 -9.82 4.37 -7.83
C THR A 588 -10.98 5.22 -8.30
N GLY A 589 -11.45 4.95 -9.51
CA GLY A 589 -12.65 5.59 -10.02
C GLY A 589 -13.10 5.01 -11.35
N THR A 590 -14.26 5.46 -11.77
CA THR A 590 -14.91 5.00 -13.00
C THR A 590 -15.16 6.20 -13.89
N VAL A 591 -14.59 6.19 -15.10
CA VAL A 591 -14.81 7.25 -16.09
C VAL A 591 -15.83 6.74 -17.08
N VAL A 592 -16.91 7.48 -17.29
CA VAL A 592 -18.01 7.11 -18.17
C VAL A 592 -18.33 8.23 -19.16
N ASP A 593 -18.92 7.89 -20.30
CA ASP A 593 -19.39 8.86 -21.27
C ASP A 593 -20.39 9.85 -20.65
N ALA A 594 -20.22 11.15 -20.90
CA ALA A 594 -21.11 12.20 -20.40
C ALA A 594 -22.55 12.08 -20.91
N ALA A 595 -22.77 11.43 -22.05
CA ALA A 595 -24.11 11.21 -22.61
C ALA A 595 -24.95 10.19 -21.83
N LEU A 596 -24.33 9.37 -20.98
CA LEU A 596 -25.05 8.36 -20.21
C LEU A 596 -25.87 9.00 -19.06
N PRO A 597 -27.14 8.61 -18.88
CA PRO A 597 -27.98 9.12 -17.80
C PRO A 597 -27.48 8.60 -16.44
N THR A 598 -27.58 9.44 -15.40
CA THR A 598 -27.01 9.13 -14.07
C THR A 598 -27.66 7.91 -13.42
N GLU A 599 -28.94 7.64 -13.70
CA GLU A 599 -29.70 6.48 -13.21
C GLU A 599 -29.12 5.11 -13.64
N HIS A 600 -28.28 5.08 -14.67
CA HIS A 600 -27.64 3.85 -15.17
C HIS A 600 -26.16 3.74 -14.79
N LEU A 601 -25.65 4.73 -14.04
CA LEU A 601 -24.24 4.77 -13.65
C LEU A 601 -24.04 3.96 -12.37
N HIS A 602 -22.98 3.17 -12.40
CA HIS A 602 -22.47 2.45 -11.26
C HIS A 602 -20.94 2.45 -11.32
N ILE A 603 -20.32 2.25 -10.16
CA ILE A 603 -18.87 2.19 -10.04
C ILE A 603 -18.35 0.77 -10.12
N PHE A 604 -17.06 0.63 -10.40
CA PHE A 604 -16.35 -0.58 -10.03
C PHE A 604 -16.05 -0.58 -8.53
N ALA A 605 -16.19 -1.75 -7.89
CA ALA A 605 -15.91 -1.91 -6.48
C ALA A 605 -14.46 -1.49 -6.17
N PRO A 606 -14.20 -0.84 -5.01
CA PRO A 606 -12.85 -0.46 -4.60
C PRO A 606 -11.85 -1.63 -4.59
N LEU A 607 -10.56 -1.31 -4.55
CA LEU A 607 -9.50 -2.33 -4.53
C LEU A 607 -9.57 -3.16 -3.25
N GLN A 608 -9.53 -4.49 -3.39
CA GLN A 608 -9.36 -5.38 -2.26
C GLN A 608 -7.87 -5.63 -2.05
N HIS A 609 -7.27 -4.91 -1.11
CA HIS A 609 -5.86 -5.03 -0.80
C HIS A 609 -5.53 -6.35 -0.07
N MET A 610 -4.28 -6.79 -0.18
CA MET A 610 -3.77 -8.01 0.47
C MET A 610 -3.33 -7.79 1.93
N THR A 611 -3.16 -6.53 2.31
CA THR A 611 -2.70 -6.06 3.61
C THR A 611 -3.45 -4.78 3.98
N GLN A 612 -3.22 -4.28 5.20
CA GLN A 612 -3.84 -3.07 5.74
C GLN A 612 -2.77 -2.06 6.17
N SER A 613 -3.13 -0.77 6.19
CA SER A 613 -2.27 0.30 6.70
C SER A 613 -2.42 0.43 8.21
N ILE A 614 -1.32 0.20 8.92
CA ILE A 614 -1.31 -0.02 10.38
C ILE A 614 -0.31 0.91 11.07
N LEU A 615 0.84 1.13 10.45
CA LEU A 615 1.85 2.01 10.99
C LEU A 615 1.38 3.45 10.77
N LYS A 616 1.39 4.25 11.83
CA LYS A 616 0.83 5.59 11.92
C LYS A 616 1.93 6.57 12.31
N VAL A 617 2.00 7.69 11.62
CA VAL A 617 2.96 8.78 11.89
C VAL A 617 2.22 10.12 11.84
N SER A 618 2.46 11.01 12.81
CA SER A 618 1.99 12.40 12.72
C SER A 618 3.00 13.24 11.96
N VAL A 619 2.50 14.13 11.12
CA VAL A 619 3.28 15.03 10.27
C VAL A 619 2.83 16.46 10.48
N GLU A 620 3.78 17.37 10.66
CA GLU A 620 3.52 18.80 10.81
C GLU A 620 4.58 19.58 10.03
N PRO A 621 4.22 20.69 9.39
CA PRO A 621 5.22 21.53 8.74
C PRO A 621 6.10 22.16 9.82
N LEU A 622 7.40 22.32 9.55
CA LEU A 622 8.28 23.04 10.46
C LEU A 622 7.81 24.48 10.66
N ASN A 623 7.36 25.11 9.56
CA ASN A 623 6.78 26.45 9.53
C ASN A 623 5.25 26.35 9.37
N PRO A 624 4.44 26.75 10.37
CA PRO A 624 2.98 26.63 10.30
C PRO A 624 2.33 27.38 9.13
N SER A 625 2.95 28.45 8.62
CA SER A 625 2.49 29.19 7.45
C SER A 625 2.46 28.36 6.16
N GLU A 626 3.22 27.26 6.11
CA GLU A 626 3.31 26.37 4.95
C GLU A 626 2.33 25.19 5.00
N LEU A 627 1.44 25.17 5.99
CA LEU A 627 0.41 24.14 6.15
C LEU A 627 -0.40 23.89 4.86
N PRO A 628 -0.84 24.90 4.08
CA PRO A 628 -1.56 24.65 2.83
C PRO A 628 -0.75 23.84 1.80
N LYS A 629 0.57 24.06 1.71
CA LYS A 629 1.47 23.30 0.82
C LYS A 629 1.57 21.85 1.29
N MET A 630 1.66 21.62 2.60
CA MET A 630 1.69 20.27 3.17
C MET A 630 0.39 19.52 2.87
N LEU A 631 -0.77 20.17 3.06
CA LEU A 631 -2.08 19.59 2.79
C LEU A 631 -2.25 19.18 1.33
N GLU A 632 -1.81 20.04 0.40
CA GLU A 632 -1.79 19.72 -1.02
C GLU A 632 -0.86 18.53 -1.31
N GLY A 633 0.33 18.50 -0.71
CA GLY A 633 1.24 17.35 -0.79
C GLY A 633 0.62 16.06 -0.27
N LEU A 634 -0.11 16.10 0.85
CA LEU A 634 -0.80 14.95 1.43
C LEU A 634 -1.92 14.42 0.52
N ARG A 635 -2.66 15.30 -0.16
CA ARG A 635 -3.64 14.89 -1.18
C ARG A 635 -2.96 14.17 -2.35
N ARG A 636 -1.82 14.67 -2.82
CA ARG A 636 -1.03 14.04 -3.88
C ARG A 636 -0.45 12.67 -3.47
N ILE A 637 -0.09 12.52 -2.19
CA ILE A 637 0.31 11.22 -1.64
C ILE A 637 -0.83 10.21 -1.68
N ASN A 638 -2.05 10.58 -1.28
CA ASN A 638 -3.22 9.68 -1.39
C ASN A 638 -3.49 9.24 -2.84
N LYS A 639 -3.25 10.13 -3.81
CA LYS A 639 -3.34 9.82 -5.24
C LYS A 639 -2.27 8.82 -5.70
N SER A 640 -1.03 8.99 -5.25
CA SER A 640 0.09 8.17 -5.70
C SER A 640 0.16 6.80 -5.04
N TYR A 641 -0.28 6.67 -3.79
CA TYR A 641 -0.08 5.48 -2.95
C TYR A 641 -1.45 4.87 -2.56
N PRO A 642 -1.88 3.74 -3.16
CA PRO A 642 -3.25 3.23 -2.98
C PRO A 642 -3.63 2.93 -1.51
N LEU A 643 -2.69 2.40 -0.71
CA LEU A 643 -2.94 2.12 0.71
C LEU A 643 -2.59 3.26 1.66
N ALA A 644 -1.99 4.37 1.19
CA ALA A 644 -1.78 5.52 2.06
C ALA A 644 -3.13 6.07 2.52
N LEU A 645 -3.20 6.41 3.82
CA LEU A 645 -4.37 7.06 4.40
C LEU A 645 -3.89 8.28 5.16
N THR A 646 -4.44 9.44 4.79
CA THR A 646 -4.22 10.68 5.56
C THR A 646 -5.49 11.03 6.32
N LYS A 647 -5.38 11.24 7.63
CA LYS A 647 -6.47 11.68 8.49
C LYS A 647 -6.05 12.93 9.26
N VAL A 648 -6.99 13.81 9.55
CA VAL A 648 -6.81 14.86 10.56
C VAL A 648 -7.48 14.38 11.84
N GLU A 649 -6.76 14.37 12.96
CA GLU A 649 -7.34 14.05 14.26
C GLU A 649 -7.98 15.28 14.90
N GLU A 650 -8.79 15.07 15.94
CA GLU A 650 -9.48 16.17 16.64
C GLU A 650 -8.51 17.16 17.29
N SER A 651 -7.31 16.71 17.64
CA SER A 651 -6.21 17.56 18.09
C SER A 651 -5.67 18.52 17.02
N GLY A 652 -6.06 18.34 15.76
CA GLY A 652 -5.50 19.07 14.62
C GLY A 652 -4.25 18.42 14.01
N GLU A 653 -3.73 17.33 14.61
CA GLU A 653 -2.58 16.61 14.07
C GLU A 653 -2.94 15.93 12.73
N HIS A 654 -2.06 16.09 11.74
CA HIS A 654 -2.16 15.35 10.49
C HIS A 654 -1.46 14.00 10.62
N VAL A 655 -2.19 12.94 10.29
CA VAL A 655 -1.73 11.57 10.44
C VAL A 655 -1.62 10.91 9.08
N VAL A 656 -0.48 10.28 8.82
CA VAL A 656 -0.24 9.41 7.66
C VAL A 656 -0.13 7.97 8.13
N MET A 657 -0.90 7.08 7.51
CA MET A 657 -0.85 5.64 7.77
C MET A 657 -0.30 4.89 6.56
N GLY A 658 0.47 3.84 6.82
CA GLY A 658 1.09 2.98 5.81
C GLY A 658 1.25 1.54 6.28
N THR A 659 1.72 0.69 5.38
CA THR A 659 1.83 -0.76 5.61
C THR A 659 3.00 -1.14 6.52
N GLY A 660 4.09 -0.37 6.50
CA GLY A 660 5.31 -0.58 7.29
C GLY A 660 6.36 0.52 7.08
N GLU A 661 7.54 0.35 7.68
CA GLU A 661 8.61 1.37 7.70
C GLU A 661 9.04 1.84 6.32
N LEU A 662 9.46 0.91 5.44
CA LEU A 662 9.90 1.26 4.09
C LEU A 662 8.79 1.96 3.27
N TYR A 663 7.52 1.65 3.53
CA TYR A 663 6.41 2.33 2.85
C TYR A 663 6.34 3.80 3.26
N LEU A 664 6.31 4.05 4.57
CA LEU A 664 6.20 5.39 5.11
C LEU A 664 7.44 6.22 4.81
N ASP A 665 8.62 5.61 4.78
CA ASP A 665 9.86 6.26 4.38
C ASP A 665 9.78 6.80 2.93
N CYS A 666 9.29 5.98 1.98
CA CYS A 666 9.06 6.42 0.59
C CYS A 666 7.95 7.49 0.49
N VAL A 667 6.85 7.32 1.23
CA VAL A 667 5.75 8.29 1.28
C VAL A 667 6.21 9.65 1.83
N LEU A 668 6.97 9.66 2.91
CA LEU A 668 7.49 10.87 3.53
C LEU A 668 8.58 11.52 2.67
N HIS A 669 9.39 10.73 1.98
CA HIS A 669 10.32 11.24 0.98
C HIS A 669 9.56 11.97 -0.15
N ASP A 670 8.56 11.33 -0.76
CA ASP A 670 7.78 11.93 -1.83
C ASP A 670 7.01 13.17 -1.35
N LEU A 671 6.50 13.15 -0.11
CA LEU A 671 5.84 14.31 0.48
C LEU A 671 6.81 15.49 0.58
N ARG A 672 7.99 15.28 1.18
CA ARG A 672 9.00 16.32 1.42
C ARG A 672 9.66 16.82 0.13
N VAL A 673 10.07 15.92 -0.76
CA VAL A 673 10.94 16.23 -1.90
C VAL A 673 10.16 16.44 -3.19
N LEU A 674 9.14 15.61 -3.47
CA LEU A 674 8.42 15.67 -4.74
C LEU A 674 7.28 16.69 -4.71
N PHE A 675 6.42 16.64 -3.70
CA PHE A 675 5.13 17.32 -3.75
C PHE A 675 5.07 18.66 -3.02
N SER A 676 5.68 18.76 -1.84
CA SER A 676 5.59 19.98 -1.02
C SER A 676 6.84 20.85 -1.04
N GLU A 677 8.04 20.26 -1.19
CA GLU A 677 9.33 20.96 -1.06
C GLU A 677 9.47 21.75 0.25
N ILE A 678 8.92 21.21 1.35
CA ILE A 678 8.99 21.82 2.69
C ILE A 678 9.67 20.88 3.68
N GLU A 679 10.14 21.46 4.78
CA GLU A 679 10.61 20.71 5.94
C GLU A 679 9.42 20.27 6.80
N ILE A 680 9.39 18.97 7.12
CA ILE A 680 8.28 18.34 7.84
C ILE A 680 8.81 17.65 9.09
N ARG A 681 8.30 18.06 10.24
CA ARG A 681 8.45 17.37 11.52
C ARG A 681 7.62 16.11 11.52
N VAL A 682 8.23 15.02 11.92
CA VAL A 682 7.65 13.68 11.87
C VAL A 682 7.73 13.08 13.27
N SER A 683 6.60 12.60 13.79
CA SER A 683 6.54 11.92 15.08
C SER A 683 7.16 10.52 15.01
N ASP A 684 7.47 9.95 16.17
CA ASP A 684 7.76 8.52 16.24
C ASP A 684 6.60 7.68 15.67
N PRO A 685 6.90 6.60 14.94
CA PRO A 685 5.88 5.73 14.36
C PRO A 685 5.16 4.95 15.46
N VAL A 686 3.84 5.10 15.51
CA VAL A 686 2.93 4.35 16.37
C VAL A 686 2.07 3.42 15.54
N VAL A 687 1.17 2.68 16.17
CA VAL A 687 0.28 1.74 15.48
C VAL A 687 -1.17 2.12 15.68
N ARG A 688 -2.00 1.78 14.71
CA ARG A 688 -3.45 1.74 14.88
C ARG A 688 -3.81 0.54 15.77
N PHE A 689 -4.57 0.77 16.84
CA PHE A 689 -5.09 -0.29 17.69
C PHE A 689 -6.51 -0.69 17.24
N CYS A 690 -7.02 -1.80 17.79
CA CYS A 690 -8.44 -2.12 17.76
C CYS A 690 -8.96 -2.33 19.18
N GLU A 691 -10.26 -2.19 19.38
CA GLU A 691 -10.91 -2.42 20.68
C GLU A 691 -11.75 -3.70 20.62
N THR A 692 -11.68 -4.54 21.66
CA THR A 692 -12.43 -5.81 21.70
C THR A 692 -12.96 -6.10 23.10
N VAL A 693 -13.78 -7.15 23.22
CA VAL A 693 -14.32 -7.66 24.48
C VAL A 693 -13.92 -9.11 24.64
N VAL A 694 -13.78 -9.56 25.89
CA VAL A 694 -13.41 -10.96 26.20
C VAL A 694 -14.58 -11.73 26.81
N GLU A 695 -15.48 -11.02 27.49
CA GLU A 695 -16.61 -11.60 28.20
C GLU A 695 -17.90 -10.90 27.79
N THR A 696 -19.04 -11.54 28.02
CA THR A 696 -20.35 -10.91 27.80
C THR A 696 -20.58 -9.80 28.82
N SER A 697 -21.23 -8.71 28.40
CA SER A 697 -21.63 -7.62 29.28
C SER A 697 -22.35 -8.12 30.53
N ALA A 698 -21.86 -7.75 31.71
CA ALA A 698 -22.42 -8.21 32.99
C ALA A 698 -23.87 -7.74 33.21
N VAL A 699 -24.23 -6.60 32.62
CA VAL A 699 -25.55 -5.97 32.77
C VAL A 699 -26.11 -5.56 31.41
N LYS A 700 -27.42 -5.72 31.24
CA LYS A 700 -28.14 -5.22 30.06
C LYS A 700 -28.12 -3.70 30.07
N CYS A 701 -27.45 -3.10 29.09
CA CYS A 701 -27.30 -1.66 29.01
C CYS A 701 -28.44 -1.05 28.22
N TYR A 702 -29.08 -0.02 28.77
CA TYR A 702 -30.11 0.74 28.06
C TYR A 702 -29.70 2.20 27.91
N ALA A 703 -30.12 2.81 26.80
CA ALA A 703 -29.99 4.24 26.55
C ALA A 703 -31.31 4.82 26.06
N GLY A 704 -31.79 5.86 26.75
CA GLY A 704 -32.95 6.66 26.34
C GLY A 704 -32.60 7.78 25.38
N THR A 705 -33.49 8.11 24.45
CA THR A 705 -33.36 9.29 23.59
C THR A 705 -33.50 10.59 24.41
N PRO A 706 -32.92 11.72 23.96
CA PRO A 706 -33.07 13.01 24.66
C PRO A 706 -34.52 13.43 24.91
N ASN A 707 -35.43 13.09 24.00
CA ASN A 707 -36.87 13.33 24.15
C ASN A 707 -37.58 12.38 25.15
N LYS A 708 -36.86 11.41 25.73
CA LYS A 708 -37.34 10.37 26.66
C LYS A 708 -38.49 9.51 26.14
N ARG A 709 -38.66 9.43 24.81
CA ARG A 709 -39.74 8.66 24.17
C ARG A 709 -39.30 7.31 23.60
N ASN A 710 -37.99 7.09 23.44
CA ASN A 710 -37.46 5.84 22.94
C ASN A 710 -36.33 5.35 23.84
N LYS A 711 -36.17 4.03 23.94
CA LYS A 711 -35.16 3.36 24.74
C LYS A 711 -34.68 2.11 24.02
N LEU A 712 -33.36 1.95 23.90
CA LEU A 712 -32.73 0.78 23.29
C LEU A 712 -31.95 0.01 24.34
N THR A 713 -32.14 -1.30 24.41
CA THR A 713 -31.41 -2.19 25.32
C THR A 713 -30.54 -3.15 24.53
N ILE A 714 -29.22 -3.07 24.75
CA ILE A 714 -28.20 -3.82 24.01
C ILE A 714 -27.29 -4.56 24.99
N ILE A 715 -26.87 -5.76 24.60
CA ILE A 715 -25.75 -6.47 25.22
C ILE A 715 -24.62 -6.66 24.22
N CYS A 716 -23.42 -6.83 24.76
CA CYS A 716 -22.20 -7.03 24.00
C CYS A 716 -21.58 -8.37 24.39
N GLU A 717 -21.17 -9.17 23.41
CA GLU A 717 -20.48 -10.45 23.60
C GLU A 717 -19.33 -10.59 22.59
N PRO A 718 -18.26 -11.35 22.91
CA PRO A 718 -17.18 -11.61 21.97
C PRO A 718 -17.66 -12.46 20.80
N LEU A 719 -17.19 -12.17 19.59
CA LEU A 719 -17.42 -13.02 18.43
C LEU A 719 -16.61 -14.30 18.49
N GLU A 720 -17.15 -15.37 17.89
CA GLU A 720 -16.44 -16.64 17.77
C GLU A 720 -15.21 -16.51 16.85
N LYS A 721 -14.14 -17.24 17.18
CA LYS A 721 -12.89 -17.23 16.40
C LYS A 721 -13.14 -17.61 14.94
N GLY A 722 -12.56 -16.88 13.99
CA GLY A 722 -12.72 -17.12 12.56
C GLY A 722 -13.80 -16.26 11.90
N VAL A 723 -14.83 -15.83 12.65
CA VAL A 723 -15.95 -15.06 12.08
C VAL A 723 -15.48 -13.70 11.58
N ALA A 724 -14.71 -12.99 12.41
CA ALA A 724 -14.14 -11.69 12.05
C ALA A 724 -13.27 -11.77 10.79
N GLU A 725 -12.38 -12.77 10.69
CA GLU A 725 -11.51 -12.94 9.53
C GLU A 725 -12.29 -13.28 8.26
N ASP A 726 -13.36 -14.08 8.35
CA ASP A 726 -14.23 -14.42 7.23
C ASP A 726 -15.04 -13.22 6.70
N ILE A 727 -15.48 -12.31 7.58
CA ILE A 727 -16.16 -11.07 7.18
C ILE A 727 -15.19 -10.18 6.39
N GLU A 728 -13.99 -9.95 6.92
CA GLU A 728 -12.99 -9.11 6.25
C GLU A 728 -12.47 -9.72 4.95
N ALA A 729 -12.39 -11.06 4.88
CA ALA A 729 -12.05 -11.76 3.66
C ALA A 729 -13.15 -11.66 2.58
N GLY A 730 -14.36 -11.22 2.94
CA GLY A 730 -15.52 -11.15 2.06
C GLY A 730 -16.20 -12.50 1.83
N VAL A 731 -15.93 -13.49 2.68
CA VAL A 731 -16.64 -14.79 2.67
C VAL A 731 -18.04 -14.63 3.23
N LEU A 732 -18.19 -13.78 4.25
CA LEU A 732 -19.47 -13.36 4.80
C LEU A 732 -19.76 -11.94 4.32
N ASP A 733 -20.93 -11.73 3.72
CA ASP A 733 -21.36 -10.43 3.22
C ASP A 733 -22.83 -10.21 3.59
N VAL A 734 -23.17 -9.02 4.11
CA VAL A 734 -24.53 -8.64 4.50
C VAL A 734 -25.47 -8.58 3.29
N ARG A 735 -24.93 -8.36 2.09
CA ARG A 735 -25.69 -8.34 0.83
C ARG A 735 -26.17 -9.74 0.41
N MET A 736 -25.64 -10.80 1.01
CA MET A 736 -26.11 -12.16 0.73
C MET A 736 -27.55 -12.34 1.24
N PRO A 737 -28.37 -13.17 0.57
CA PRO A 737 -29.69 -13.51 1.07
C PRO A 737 -29.61 -14.02 2.53
N PRO A 738 -30.43 -13.55 3.48
CA PRO A 738 -30.31 -13.90 4.90
C PRO A 738 -30.35 -15.41 5.19
N LYS A 739 -31.03 -16.18 4.32
CA LYS A 739 -31.08 -17.64 4.39
C LYS A 739 -29.74 -18.30 4.06
N GLN A 740 -28.96 -17.73 3.14
CA GLN A 740 -27.63 -18.22 2.77
C GLN A 740 -26.62 -17.83 3.85
N LEU A 741 -26.62 -16.57 4.28
CA LEU A 741 -25.78 -16.10 5.38
C LEU A 741 -26.01 -16.93 6.65
N GLY A 742 -27.28 -17.15 7.02
CA GLY A 742 -27.63 -17.93 8.20
C GLY A 742 -27.23 -19.41 8.11
N ARG A 743 -27.17 -20.00 6.90
CA ARG A 743 -26.64 -21.36 6.71
C ARG A 743 -25.15 -21.42 6.99
N VAL A 744 -24.37 -20.46 6.49
CA VAL A 744 -22.92 -20.42 6.72
C VAL A 744 -22.62 -20.23 8.21
N LEU A 745 -23.32 -19.30 8.86
CA LEU A 745 -23.17 -19.05 10.30
C LEU A 745 -23.52 -20.28 11.15
N ARG A 746 -24.58 -20.99 10.80
CA ARG A 746 -24.96 -22.22 11.50
C ARG A 746 -24.00 -23.37 11.25
N ASP A 747 -23.66 -23.62 9.98
CA ASP A 747 -22.92 -24.83 9.59
C ASP A 747 -21.42 -24.72 9.96
N LYS A 748 -20.82 -23.52 9.88
CA LYS A 748 -19.40 -23.29 10.20
C LYS A 748 -19.16 -22.88 11.66
N TYR A 749 -20.06 -22.08 12.24
CA TYR A 749 -19.87 -21.47 13.57
C TYR A 749 -20.87 -21.94 14.63
N GLY A 750 -21.82 -22.83 14.29
CA GLY A 750 -22.76 -23.39 15.25
C GLY A 750 -23.83 -22.42 15.75
N TRP A 751 -24.08 -21.32 15.03
CA TRP A 751 -25.10 -20.34 15.42
C TRP A 751 -26.52 -20.92 15.39
N ASP A 752 -27.37 -20.45 16.29
CA ASP A 752 -28.79 -20.80 16.28
C ASP A 752 -29.50 -20.26 15.02
N LEU A 753 -30.54 -20.96 14.59
CA LEU A 753 -31.30 -20.64 13.38
C LEU A 753 -32.00 -19.27 13.46
N LEU A 754 -32.47 -18.87 14.65
CA LEU A 754 -33.15 -17.58 14.82
C LEU A 754 -32.15 -16.43 14.80
N ALA A 755 -31.06 -16.54 15.56
CA ALA A 755 -30.01 -15.52 15.61
C ALA A 755 -29.30 -15.34 14.26
N SER A 756 -28.99 -16.44 13.57
CA SER A 756 -28.28 -16.42 12.27
C SER A 756 -29.06 -15.77 11.13
N ARG A 757 -30.39 -15.68 11.23
CA ARG A 757 -31.26 -14.99 10.26
C ARG A 757 -31.55 -13.54 10.62
N SER A 758 -31.19 -13.13 11.83
CA SER A 758 -31.52 -11.83 12.40
C SER A 758 -30.31 -10.90 12.43
N VAL A 759 -29.28 -11.19 11.63
CA VAL A 759 -28.15 -10.29 11.39
C VAL A 759 -28.62 -9.06 10.63
N TRP A 760 -28.35 -7.88 11.17
CA TRP A 760 -28.79 -6.62 10.59
C TRP A 760 -27.71 -5.89 9.81
N ALA A 761 -26.50 -5.81 10.37
CA ALA A 761 -25.39 -5.09 9.79
C ALA A 761 -24.05 -5.62 10.30
N PHE A 762 -23.01 -5.40 9.51
CA PHE A 762 -21.63 -5.44 9.95
C PHE A 762 -21.12 -4.02 10.23
N GLY A 763 -20.11 -3.88 11.09
CA GLY A 763 -19.54 -2.59 11.47
C GLY A 763 -18.04 -2.69 11.73
N PRO A 764 -17.24 -1.62 11.54
CA PRO A 764 -17.63 -0.23 11.28
C PRO A 764 -18.19 0.06 9.88
N ASP A 765 -17.75 -0.68 8.87
CA ASP A 765 -18.26 -0.57 7.50
C ASP A 765 -18.96 -1.89 7.13
N GLU A 766 -19.48 -2.01 5.90
CA GLU A 766 -20.20 -3.23 5.46
C GLU A 766 -19.38 -4.53 5.55
N ARG A 767 -18.05 -4.42 5.61
CA ARG A 767 -17.11 -5.55 5.80
C ARG A 767 -16.35 -5.47 7.13
N GLY A 768 -16.85 -4.71 8.07
CA GLY A 768 -16.23 -4.56 9.38
C GLY A 768 -16.41 -5.81 10.25
N ALA A 769 -15.42 -6.09 11.09
CA ALA A 769 -15.30 -7.32 11.88
C ALA A 769 -16.23 -7.39 13.13
N ASN A 770 -17.40 -6.76 13.08
CA ASN A 770 -18.40 -6.75 14.17
C ASN A 770 -19.79 -7.05 13.61
N ILE A 771 -20.67 -7.64 14.42
CA ILE A 771 -22.02 -8.04 14.00
C ILE A 771 -23.08 -7.41 14.90
N LEU A 772 -24.11 -6.82 14.29
CA LEU A 772 -25.35 -6.44 14.96
C LEU A 772 -26.44 -7.48 14.71
N VAL A 773 -27.03 -8.01 15.78
CA VAL A 773 -28.07 -9.04 15.75
C VAL A 773 -29.32 -8.56 16.50
N ASP A 774 -30.48 -8.78 15.90
CA ASP A 774 -31.77 -8.67 16.58
C ASP A 774 -32.11 -9.97 17.29
N ASP A 775 -32.16 -9.91 18.62
CA ASP A 775 -32.50 -11.04 19.50
C ASP A 775 -33.83 -10.78 20.24
N THR A 776 -34.62 -9.81 19.78
CA THR A 776 -35.90 -9.46 20.42
C THR A 776 -37.00 -10.44 20.02
N LEU A 777 -37.89 -10.77 20.96
CA LEU A 777 -39.05 -11.61 20.69
C LEU A 777 -40.23 -10.77 20.19
N PRO A 778 -41.00 -11.22 19.17
CA PRO A 778 -42.20 -10.52 18.70
C PRO A 778 -43.29 -10.34 19.77
N SER A 779 -43.23 -11.10 20.87
CA SER A 779 -44.14 -10.95 22.02
C SER A 779 -43.79 -9.77 22.92
N GLU A 780 -42.54 -9.30 22.87
CA GLU A 780 -42.00 -8.26 23.76
C GLU A 780 -41.87 -6.93 23.01
N VAL A 781 -41.45 -6.96 21.75
CA VAL A 781 -41.20 -5.77 20.93
C VAL A 781 -42.05 -5.79 19.67
N ASP A 782 -42.65 -4.64 19.34
CA ASP A 782 -43.31 -4.43 18.06
C ASP A 782 -42.29 -4.41 16.92
N LYS A 783 -42.19 -5.53 16.19
CA LYS A 783 -41.26 -5.70 15.07
C LYS A 783 -41.50 -4.67 13.95
N THR A 784 -42.73 -4.25 13.72
CA THR A 784 -43.04 -3.24 12.70
C THR A 784 -42.43 -1.89 13.06
N LEU A 785 -42.51 -1.49 14.34
CA LEU A 785 -41.88 -0.26 14.81
C LEU A 785 -40.36 -0.36 14.84
N LEU A 786 -39.83 -1.51 15.26
CA LEU A 786 -38.39 -1.77 15.32
C LEU A 786 -37.73 -1.74 13.94
N TYR A 787 -38.33 -2.39 12.94
CA TYR A 787 -37.80 -2.40 11.58
C TYR A 787 -37.84 -1.03 10.91
N ALA A 788 -38.76 -0.15 11.31
CA ALA A 788 -38.82 1.22 10.79
C ALA A 788 -37.63 2.10 11.24
N VAL A 789 -36.92 1.74 12.32
CA VAL A 789 -35.72 2.44 12.80
C VAL A 789 -34.42 1.62 12.59
N LYS A 790 -34.51 0.48 11.89
CA LYS A 790 -33.40 -0.44 11.66
C LYS A 790 -32.16 0.27 11.09
N GLU A 791 -32.34 1.08 10.06
CA GLU A 791 -31.24 1.79 9.38
C GLU A 791 -30.58 2.80 10.30
N SER A 792 -31.36 3.56 11.09
CA SER A 792 -30.81 4.50 12.08
C SER A 792 -30.04 3.79 13.19
N ILE A 793 -30.49 2.62 13.64
CA ILE A 793 -29.74 1.82 14.62
C ILE A 793 -28.46 1.28 13.98
N ALA A 794 -28.52 0.75 12.75
CA ALA A 794 -27.36 0.24 12.03
C ALA A 794 -26.31 1.34 11.80
N GLN A 795 -26.71 2.55 11.41
CA GLN A 795 -25.83 3.71 11.26
C GLN A 795 -25.18 4.10 12.60
N GLY A 796 -25.95 4.16 13.68
CA GLY A 796 -25.41 4.45 15.03
C GLY A 796 -24.43 3.38 15.51
N PHE A 797 -24.71 2.11 15.21
CA PHE A 797 -23.83 0.98 15.51
C PHE A 797 -22.53 1.04 14.69
N GLN A 798 -22.62 1.27 13.38
CA GLN A 798 -21.46 1.39 12.48
C GLN A 798 -20.56 2.56 12.87
N TRP A 799 -21.16 3.71 13.16
CA TRP A 799 -20.44 4.88 13.68
C TRP A 799 -19.77 4.57 15.02
N GLY A 800 -20.49 3.96 15.96
CA GLY A 800 -19.94 3.52 17.24
C GLY A 800 -18.75 2.57 17.07
N CYS A 801 -18.85 1.59 16.18
CA CYS A 801 -17.76 0.65 15.91
C CYS A 801 -16.55 1.29 15.24
N ARG A 802 -16.72 2.42 14.55
CA ARG A 802 -15.63 3.12 13.84
C ARG A 802 -14.70 3.85 14.79
N GLU A 803 -15.30 4.44 15.83
CA GLU A 803 -14.57 5.19 16.85
C GLU A 803 -14.26 4.31 18.06
N GLY A 804 -15.18 3.55 18.66
CA GLY A 804 -14.87 2.80 19.88
C GLY A 804 -14.71 3.69 21.15
N PRO A 805 -15.07 3.22 22.35
CA PRO A 805 -15.10 4.05 23.55
C PRO A 805 -13.78 4.14 24.33
N LEU A 806 -12.79 3.24 24.11
CA LEU A 806 -11.55 3.26 24.90
C LEU A 806 -10.59 4.34 24.45
N ALA A 807 -10.34 4.47 23.16
CA ALA A 807 -9.28 5.32 22.62
C ALA A 807 -9.62 5.91 21.25
N ASP A 808 -10.90 5.97 20.87
CA ASP A 808 -11.37 6.33 19.52
C ASP A 808 -10.68 5.50 18.41
N GLU A 809 -10.43 4.21 18.69
CA GLU A 809 -9.98 3.21 17.73
C GLU A 809 -11.07 2.17 17.40
N PRO A 810 -11.09 1.64 16.15
CA PRO A 810 -12.18 0.78 15.69
C PRO A 810 -12.35 -0.48 16.54
N MET A 811 -13.61 -0.82 16.79
CA MET A 811 -13.96 -2.09 17.44
C MET A 811 -13.69 -3.27 16.51
N ARG A 812 -13.32 -4.42 17.09
CA ARG A 812 -13.09 -5.67 16.38
C ARG A 812 -13.54 -6.86 17.21
N ASN A 813 -14.10 -7.87 16.53
CA ASN A 813 -14.48 -9.15 17.10
C ASN A 813 -15.59 -9.02 18.17
N VAL A 814 -16.53 -8.11 17.94
CA VAL A 814 -17.63 -7.80 18.86
C VAL A 814 -18.99 -8.13 18.24
N LYS A 815 -19.86 -8.77 19.02
CA LYS A 815 -21.24 -9.04 18.67
C LYS A 815 -22.17 -8.25 19.58
N PHE A 816 -23.02 -7.44 18.98
CA PHE A 816 -24.05 -6.68 19.67
C PHE A 816 -25.41 -7.32 19.45
N ARG A 817 -26.15 -7.55 20.53
CA ARG A 817 -27.50 -8.11 20.48
C ARG A 817 -28.49 -7.11 21.05
N ILE A 818 -29.49 -6.77 20.24
CA ILE A 818 -30.63 -5.96 20.67
C ILE A 818 -31.58 -6.90 21.42
N LEU A 819 -31.79 -6.63 22.70
CA LEU A 819 -32.67 -7.45 23.55
C LEU A 819 -34.06 -6.84 23.71
N ASP A 820 -34.15 -5.50 23.71
CA ASP A 820 -35.42 -4.79 23.88
C ASP A 820 -35.34 -3.40 23.24
N ALA A 821 -36.48 -2.89 22.79
CA ALA A 821 -36.62 -1.57 22.18
C ALA A 821 -38.01 -0.98 22.46
N GLU A 822 -38.08 0.02 23.34
CA GLU A 822 -39.28 0.81 23.56
C GLU A 822 -39.25 1.99 22.57
N LEU A 823 -40.20 2.03 21.63
CA LEU A 823 -40.23 3.03 20.56
C LEU A 823 -41.55 3.81 20.56
N ALA A 824 -41.46 5.11 20.30
CA ALA A 824 -42.63 5.95 20.12
C ALA A 824 -43.43 5.56 18.87
N ALA A 825 -44.77 5.60 18.95
CA ALA A 825 -45.64 5.29 17.82
C ALA A 825 -45.53 6.31 16.68
N GLU A 826 -45.29 7.58 17.01
CA GLU A 826 -45.23 8.67 16.03
C GLU A 826 -43.83 8.79 15.39
N PRO A 827 -43.72 8.79 14.04
CA PRO A 827 -42.44 8.88 13.35
C PRO A 827 -41.56 10.09 13.71
N MET A 828 -42.19 11.22 14.04
CA MET A 828 -41.49 12.45 14.42
C MET A 828 -40.59 12.27 15.66
N HIS A 829 -40.99 11.39 16.59
CA HIS A 829 -40.25 11.14 17.82
C HIS A 829 -39.11 10.12 17.67
N ARG A 830 -39.01 9.46 16.51
CA ARG A 830 -38.01 8.43 16.20
C ARG A 830 -37.15 8.79 14.98
N GLY A 831 -37.01 10.08 14.68
CA GLY A 831 -36.12 10.56 13.61
C GLY A 831 -34.65 10.18 13.84
N GLY A 832 -33.88 10.10 12.76
CA GLY A 832 -32.48 9.65 12.79
C GLY A 832 -31.61 10.39 13.81
N GLY A 833 -31.75 11.72 13.93
CA GLY A 833 -31.01 12.53 14.91
C GLY A 833 -31.27 12.18 16.39
N GLN A 834 -32.34 11.45 16.70
CA GLN A 834 -32.61 10.94 18.05
C GLN A 834 -32.06 9.51 18.22
N ILE A 835 -32.32 8.64 17.25
CA ILE A 835 -32.00 7.21 17.36
C ILE A 835 -30.50 6.94 17.13
N ILE A 836 -29.86 7.58 16.16
CA ILE A 836 -28.45 7.31 15.79
C ILE A 836 -27.50 7.56 16.98
N PRO A 837 -27.51 8.72 17.67
CA PRO A 837 -26.62 8.94 18.81
C PRO A 837 -26.97 8.06 20.01
N THR A 838 -28.24 7.69 20.16
CA THR A 838 -28.70 6.81 21.25
C THR A 838 -28.24 5.38 21.05
N ALA A 839 -28.30 4.87 19.81
CA ALA A 839 -27.75 3.56 19.45
C ALA A 839 -26.23 3.51 19.67
N ARG A 840 -25.50 4.56 19.27
CA ARG A 840 -24.05 4.70 19.53
C ARG A 840 -23.74 4.64 21.03
N ARG A 841 -24.45 5.42 21.86
CA ARG A 841 -24.28 5.40 23.33
C ARG A 841 -24.60 4.04 23.94
N ALA A 842 -25.69 3.38 23.49
CA ALA A 842 -26.05 2.05 23.96
C ALA A 842 -24.95 1.00 23.64
N CYS A 843 -24.36 1.07 22.45
CA CYS A 843 -23.22 0.22 22.07
C CYS A 843 -22.00 0.49 22.97
N TYR A 844 -21.64 1.74 23.23
CA TYR A 844 -20.51 2.08 24.11
C TYR A 844 -20.72 1.60 25.55
N ALA A 845 -21.91 1.83 26.11
CA ALA A 845 -22.26 1.35 27.43
C ALA A 845 -22.15 -0.18 27.52
N ALA A 846 -22.73 -0.90 26.55
CA ALA A 846 -22.67 -2.36 26.50
C ALA A 846 -21.23 -2.88 26.37
N PHE A 847 -20.39 -2.21 25.56
CA PHE A 847 -18.99 -2.57 25.34
C PHE A 847 -18.14 -2.37 26.60
N LEU A 848 -18.29 -1.24 27.29
CA LEU A 848 -17.53 -0.93 28.52
C LEU A 848 -17.89 -1.89 29.68
N MET A 849 -19.11 -2.43 29.67
CA MET A 849 -19.56 -3.45 30.65
C MET A 849 -19.13 -4.88 30.30
N ALA A 850 -18.56 -5.12 29.12
CA ALA A 850 -18.18 -6.44 28.58
C ALA A 850 -16.67 -6.74 28.72
N THR A 851 -16.05 -6.24 29.79
CA THR A 851 -14.62 -6.42 30.09
C THR A 851 -13.74 -6.03 28.87
N PRO A 852 -13.64 -4.73 28.56
CA PRO A 852 -13.01 -4.27 27.33
C PRO A 852 -11.49 -4.51 27.35
N ARG A 853 -10.92 -4.76 26.17
CA ARG A 853 -9.49 -4.99 25.92
C ARG A 853 -9.04 -4.25 24.67
N LEU A 854 -7.77 -3.86 24.67
CA LEU A 854 -7.11 -3.33 23.49
C LEU A 854 -6.50 -4.49 22.69
N MET A 855 -6.55 -4.40 21.37
CA MET A 855 -5.86 -5.30 20.45
C MET A 855 -4.73 -4.55 19.75
N GLU A 856 -3.53 -5.13 19.77
CA GLU A 856 -2.39 -4.68 18.99
C GLU A 856 -2.28 -5.47 17.68
N PRO A 857 -1.80 -4.83 16.61
CA PRO A 857 -1.53 -5.53 15.36
C PRO A 857 -0.21 -6.32 15.48
N ILE A 858 -0.17 -7.48 14.84
CA ILE A 858 0.98 -8.37 14.79
C ILE A 858 1.45 -8.53 13.35
N TYR A 859 2.76 -8.34 13.12
CA TYR A 859 3.41 -8.71 11.88
C TYR A 859 3.83 -10.19 11.89
N ALA A 860 3.55 -10.88 10.78
CA ALA A 860 4.29 -12.07 10.41
C ALA A 860 5.64 -11.63 9.84
N VAL A 861 6.71 -12.16 10.43
CA VAL A 861 8.08 -11.92 10.02
C VAL A 861 8.61 -13.19 9.37
N GLU A 862 9.13 -13.05 8.16
CA GLU A 862 9.88 -14.11 7.51
C GLU A 862 11.33 -13.67 7.35
N VAL A 863 12.23 -14.35 8.05
CA VAL A 863 13.67 -14.08 8.01
C VAL A 863 14.37 -15.16 7.20
N GLN A 864 15.14 -14.75 6.19
CA GLN A 864 16.13 -15.62 5.57
C GLN A 864 17.51 -15.35 6.18
N THR A 865 18.20 -16.39 6.62
CA THR A 865 19.55 -16.28 7.16
C THR A 865 20.36 -17.57 7.00
N PRO A 866 21.69 -17.52 6.90
CA PRO A 866 22.52 -18.71 7.06
C PRO A 866 22.39 -19.30 8.47
N ALA A 867 22.82 -20.56 8.64
CA ALA A 867 22.77 -21.24 9.95
C ALA A 867 23.46 -20.46 11.10
N SER A 868 24.51 -19.69 10.78
CA SER A 868 25.23 -18.85 11.75
C SER A 868 24.41 -17.70 12.32
N GLY A 869 23.44 -17.16 11.56
CA GLY A 869 22.65 -15.99 11.97
C GLY A 869 21.44 -16.33 12.83
N ILE A 870 21.02 -17.59 12.91
CA ILE A 870 19.79 -18.01 13.61
C ILE A 870 19.79 -17.57 15.08
N ALA A 871 20.89 -17.77 15.81
CA ALA A 871 20.97 -17.38 17.22
C ALA A 871 20.76 -15.87 17.45
N ALA A 872 21.26 -15.04 16.52
CA ALA A 872 21.05 -13.60 16.56
C ALA A 872 19.57 -13.24 16.30
N VAL A 873 18.91 -13.92 15.36
CA VAL A 873 17.47 -13.75 15.08
C VAL A 873 16.63 -13.98 16.33
N TYR A 874 16.84 -15.11 17.02
CA TYR A 874 16.12 -15.44 18.26
C TYR A 874 16.38 -14.41 19.36
N THR A 875 17.63 -13.96 19.51
CA THR A 875 18.02 -12.99 20.53
C THR A 875 17.32 -11.64 20.32
N ILE A 876 17.24 -11.16 19.07
CA ILE A 876 16.62 -9.87 18.75
C ILE A 876 15.09 -9.96 18.87
N LEU A 877 14.47 -11.04 18.36
CA LEU A 877 13.04 -11.26 18.50
C LEU A 877 12.61 -11.30 19.98
N ALA A 878 13.36 -12.00 20.83
CA ALA A 878 13.06 -12.10 22.25
C ALA A 878 13.07 -10.74 22.97
N LYS A 879 13.93 -9.80 22.55
CA LYS A 879 13.96 -8.42 23.08
C LYS A 879 12.73 -7.60 22.69
N ARG A 880 12.02 -7.99 21.64
CA ARG A 880 10.92 -7.24 21.02
C ARG A 880 9.57 -7.98 21.10
N ARG A 881 9.38 -8.80 22.15
CA ARG A 881 8.19 -9.65 22.37
C ARG A 881 7.85 -10.58 21.19
N GLY A 882 8.82 -10.83 20.31
CA GLY A 882 8.67 -11.67 19.15
C GLY A 882 8.71 -13.16 19.54
N HIS A 883 7.88 -13.97 18.88
CA HIS A 883 7.87 -15.41 19.07
C HIS A 883 8.10 -16.13 17.75
N VAL A 884 9.06 -17.06 17.75
CA VAL A 884 9.36 -17.89 16.58
C VAL A 884 8.33 -19.01 16.50
N VAL A 885 7.67 -19.11 15.34
CA VAL A 885 6.67 -20.13 15.03
C VAL A 885 7.35 -21.38 14.50
N LYS A 886 8.30 -21.17 13.59
CA LYS A 886 8.94 -22.26 12.84
C LYS A 886 10.28 -21.81 12.29
N ASP A 887 11.29 -22.65 12.41
CA ASP A 887 12.55 -22.53 11.68
C ASP A 887 12.73 -23.76 10.78
N THR A 888 12.93 -23.54 9.49
CA THR A 888 13.12 -24.62 8.53
C THR A 888 14.31 -24.37 7.61
N PRO A 889 15.19 -25.36 7.40
CA PRO A 889 16.22 -25.26 6.38
C PRO A 889 15.56 -25.24 4.99
N LYS A 890 16.03 -24.36 4.10
CA LYS A 890 15.54 -24.32 2.72
C LYS A 890 16.15 -25.48 1.92
N PRO A 891 15.35 -26.41 1.39
CA PRO A 891 15.88 -27.60 0.72
C PRO A 891 16.78 -27.24 -0.46
N GLY A 892 17.99 -27.81 -0.50
CA GLY A 892 18.97 -27.53 -1.56
C GLY A 892 19.60 -26.13 -1.51
N SER A 893 19.56 -25.46 -0.36
CA SER A 893 20.25 -24.19 -0.08
C SER A 893 20.92 -24.25 1.30
N THR A 894 21.88 -23.36 1.55
CA THR A 894 22.51 -23.18 2.87
C THR A 894 21.71 -22.24 3.79
N LEU A 895 20.61 -21.69 3.29
CA LEU A 895 19.76 -20.75 4.00
C LEU A 895 18.71 -21.47 4.86
N TYR A 896 18.34 -20.81 5.94
CA TYR A 896 17.22 -21.14 6.79
C TYR A 896 16.15 -20.06 6.66
N THR A 897 14.90 -20.47 6.77
CA THR A 897 13.76 -19.56 6.89
C THR A 897 13.20 -19.67 8.29
N VAL A 898 13.24 -18.56 9.02
CA VAL A 898 12.68 -18.40 10.36
C VAL A 898 11.40 -17.58 10.23
N GLN A 899 10.27 -18.21 10.56
CA GLN A 899 8.96 -17.57 10.60
C GLN A 899 8.64 -17.23 12.05
N ALA A 900 8.30 -15.97 12.28
CA ALA A 900 8.02 -15.44 13.60
C ALA A 900 6.85 -14.45 13.56
N TYR A 901 6.34 -14.11 14.73
CA TYR A 901 5.37 -13.05 14.91
C TYR A 901 5.95 -11.99 15.85
N ILE A 902 5.73 -10.72 15.52
CA ILE A 902 6.20 -9.58 16.32
C ILE A 902 5.08 -8.54 16.42
N PRO A 903 4.81 -7.96 17.59
CA PRO A 903 3.93 -6.80 17.70
C PRO A 903 4.47 -5.64 16.86
N VAL A 904 3.60 -4.98 16.08
CA VAL A 904 4.06 -3.95 15.12
C VAL A 904 4.76 -2.79 15.84
N ILE A 905 4.32 -2.41 17.05
CA ILE A 905 4.94 -1.34 17.83
C ILE A 905 6.40 -1.65 18.19
N ASP A 906 6.73 -2.93 18.38
CA ASP A 906 8.09 -3.40 18.68
C ASP A 906 8.86 -3.80 17.42
N ALA A 907 8.23 -3.74 16.25
CA ALA A 907 8.87 -4.04 14.97
C ALA A 907 9.72 -2.87 14.45
N ASN A 908 9.50 -1.65 14.96
CA ASN A 908 10.22 -0.45 14.56
C ASN A 908 11.75 -0.63 14.66
N GLY A 909 12.45 -0.60 13.52
CA GLY A 909 13.90 -0.79 13.40
C GLY A 909 14.37 -2.25 13.50
N PHE A 910 13.46 -3.22 13.52
CA PHE A 910 13.79 -4.64 13.65
C PHE A 910 14.68 -5.15 12.50
N GLU A 911 14.35 -4.79 11.25
CA GLU A 911 15.16 -5.20 10.09
C GLU A 911 16.59 -4.67 10.21
N THR A 912 16.74 -3.39 10.58
CA THR A 912 18.04 -2.73 10.72
C THR A 912 18.89 -3.38 11.81
N ASP A 913 18.34 -3.59 13.00
CA ASP A 913 19.03 -4.26 14.11
C ASP A 913 19.47 -5.67 13.71
N LEU A 914 18.59 -6.39 13.02
CA LEU A 914 18.88 -7.74 12.58
C LEU A 914 20.02 -7.77 11.56
N ARG A 915 20.01 -6.85 10.60
CA ARG A 915 21.08 -6.73 9.61
C ARG A 915 22.40 -6.33 10.26
N ILE A 916 22.40 -5.40 11.23
CA ILE A 916 23.62 -5.03 11.95
C ILE A 916 24.19 -6.23 12.71
N ALA A 917 23.36 -6.93 13.49
CA ALA A 917 23.80 -8.05 14.31
C ALA A 917 24.29 -9.25 13.48
N THR A 918 23.81 -9.39 12.24
CA THR A 918 24.19 -10.48 11.33
C THR A 918 25.14 -10.04 10.21
N GLN A 919 25.69 -8.82 10.28
CA GLN A 919 26.58 -8.25 9.26
C GLN A 919 25.97 -8.27 7.85
N GLY A 920 24.65 -8.04 7.78
CA GLY A 920 23.85 -8.01 6.55
C GLY A 920 23.48 -9.38 5.99
N GLN A 921 23.82 -10.48 6.67
CA GLN A 921 23.54 -11.84 6.19
C GLN A 921 22.08 -12.26 6.38
N ALA A 922 21.41 -11.77 7.42
CA ALA A 922 19.98 -12.01 7.61
C ALA A 922 19.17 -10.90 6.94
N PHE A 923 18.07 -11.29 6.33
CA PHE A 923 17.11 -10.38 5.73
C PHE A 923 15.71 -10.73 6.20
N ALA A 924 14.94 -9.74 6.64
CA ALA A 924 13.61 -9.91 7.17
C ALA A 924 12.59 -9.16 6.33
N LEU A 925 11.45 -9.81 6.07
CA LEU A 925 10.27 -9.15 5.55
C LEU A 925 9.14 -9.29 6.54
N MET A 926 8.39 -8.20 6.68
CA MET A 926 7.29 -8.07 7.62
C MET A 926 6.01 -7.80 6.84
N VAL A 927 4.92 -8.45 7.25
CA VAL A 927 3.60 -8.25 6.68
C VAL A 927 2.57 -8.36 7.79
N PHE A 928 1.49 -7.59 7.70
CA PHE A 928 0.38 -7.73 8.62
C PHE A 928 -0.22 -9.13 8.58
N SER A 929 -0.39 -9.71 9.77
CA SER A 929 -0.96 -11.04 9.91
C SER A 929 -2.33 -10.98 10.58
N HIS A 930 -2.39 -10.52 11.82
CA HIS A 930 -3.60 -10.56 12.63
C HIS A 930 -3.53 -9.59 13.80
N TRP A 931 -4.66 -9.46 14.50
CA TRP A 931 -4.78 -8.68 15.73
C TRP A 931 -4.66 -9.61 16.94
N SER A 932 -3.91 -9.20 17.96
CA SER A 932 -3.77 -9.92 19.23
C SER A 932 -4.18 -9.02 20.39
N ILE A 933 -4.75 -9.59 21.45
CA ILE A 933 -5.08 -8.84 22.67
C ILE A 933 -3.78 -8.39 23.35
N VAL A 934 -3.72 -7.10 23.70
CA VAL A 934 -2.61 -6.54 24.49
C VAL A 934 -2.69 -7.10 25.91
N PRO A 935 -1.58 -7.59 26.47
CA PRO A 935 -1.56 -8.03 27.87
C PRO A 935 -1.93 -6.89 28.83
N GLY A 936 -2.73 -7.21 29.85
CA GLY A 936 -3.19 -6.25 30.85
C GLY A 936 -4.64 -5.82 30.70
N ASN A 937 -5.10 -4.96 31.61
CA ASN A 937 -6.44 -4.38 31.59
C ASN A 937 -6.34 -2.85 31.33
N PRO A 938 -6.97 -2.31 30.27
CA PRO A 938 -6.90 -0.89 29.97
C PRO A 938 -7.55 0.01 31.03
N THR A 939 -8.53 -0.48 31.79
CA THR A 939 -9.29 0.31 32.78
C THR A 939 -8.78 0.19 34.22
N ASP A 940 -7.66 -0.51 34.44
CA ASP A 940 -7.15 -0.76 35.79
C ASP A 940 -6.48 0.49 36.39
N ALA A 941 -7.18 1.18 37.29
CA ALA A 941 -6.69 2.37 37.96
C ALA A 941 -5.48 2.11 38.90
N SER A 942 -5.28 0.87 39.36
CA SER A 942 -4.23 0.53 40.34
C SER A 942 -2.80 0.62 39.79
N ILE A 943 -2.64 0.43 38.47
CA ILE A 943 -1.35 0.45 37.80
C ILE A 943 -0.88 1.91 37.62
N LYS A 944 0.23 2.28 38.27
CA LYS A 944 0.87 3.58 38.09
C LYS A 944 1.87 3.53 36.95
N LEU A 945 1.67 4.37 35.95
CA LEU A 945 2.56 4.50 34.80
C LEU A 945 3.60 5.60 35.07
N ARG A 946 4.84 5.36 34.67
CA ARG A 946 5.91 6.36 34.74
C ARG A 946 6.15 6.96 33.35
N PRO A 947 6.28 8.28 33.21
CA PRO A 947 6.66 8.89 31.94
C PRO A 947 8.02 8.35 31.46
N LEU A 948 8.15 8.09 30.16
CA LEU A 948 9.38 7.69 29.47
C LEU A 948 9.97 6.31 29.83
N GLU A 949 9.44 5.59 30.81
CA GLU A 949 9.81 4.19 31.07
C GLU A 949 8.90 3.22 30.30
N PRO A 950 9.43 2.16 29.66
CA PRO A 950 8.60 1.11 29.07
C PRO A 950 7.74 0.43 30.14
N ALA A 951 6.43 0.32 29.90
CA ALA A 951 5.54 -0.32 30.85
C ALA A 951 5.79 -1.85 30.92
N PRO A 952 5.64 -2.46 32.12
CA PRO A 952 5.70 -3.91 32.24
C PRO A 952 4.53 -4.56 31.48
N PRO A 953 4.60 -5.85 31.10
CA PRO A 953 3.58 -6.49 30.27
C PRO A 953 2.14 -6.30 30.74
N LEU A 954 1.86 -6.41 32.04
CA LEU A 954 0.50 -6.23 32.59
C LEU A 954 0.01 -4.77 32.57
N GLY A 955 0.91 -3.80 32.45
CA GLY A 955 0.59 -2.37 32.35
C GLY A 955 0.50 -1.84 30.92
N LEU A 956 0.86 -2.64 29.91
CA LEU A 956 0.92 -2.21 28.51
C LEU A 956 -0.44 -1.72 27.99
N ALA A 957 -1.52 -2.47 28.23
CA ALA A 957 -2.85 -2.09 27.76
C ALA A 957 -3.28 -0.70 28.27
N LYS A 958 -3.01 -0.40 29.55
CA LYS A 958 -3.29 0.92 30.13
C LYS A 958 -2.39 2.00 29.54
N ASP A 959 -1.09 1.71 29.40
CA ASP A 959 -0.12 2.65 28.83
C ASP A 959 -0.50 3.09 27.41
N PHE A 960 -0.87 2.12 26.57
CA PHE A 960 -1.30 2.39 25.21
C PHE A 960 -2.62 3.18 25.15
N VAL A 961 -3.62 2.85 25.97
CA VAL A 961 -4.88 3.62 26.01
C VAL A 961 -4.64 5.04 26.47
N VAL A 962 -3.94 5.25 27.59
CA VAL A 962 -3.68 6.60 28.13
C VAL A 962 -2.88 7.45 27.15
N LYS A 963 -1.82 6.91 26.54
CA LYS A 963 -1.01 7.63 25.54
C LYS A 963 -1.81 7.96 24.28
N THR A 964 -2.62 7.03 23.80
CA THR A 964 -3.47 7.24 22.60
C THR A 964 -4.54 8.30 22.87
N ARG A 965 -5.20 8.24 24.03
CA ARG A 965 -6.19 9.24 24.47
C ARG A 965 -5.58 10.63 24.58
N ARG A 966 -4.41 10.76 25.23
CA ARG A 966 -3.69 12.04 25.33
C ARG A 966 -3.37 12.63 23.96
N ARG A 967 -2.88 11.83 23.02
CA ARG A 967 -2.57 12.28 21.66
C ARG A 967 -3.81 12.77 20.89
N LYS A 968 -4.94 12.10 21.09
CA LYS A 968 -6.23 12.49 20.48
C LYS A 968 -6.91 13.65 21.19
N GLY A 969 -6.38 14.14 22.31
CA GLY A 969 -7.02 15.19 23.11
C GLY A 969 -8.19 14.70 23.99
N LEU A 970 -8.31 13.38 24.19
CA LEU A 970 -9.36 12.79 25.02
C LEU A 970 -8.95 12.79 26.52
N PRO A 971 -9.93 12.87 27.45
CA PRO A 971 -9.67 12.75 28.89
C PRO A 971 -8.98 11.43 29.23
N GLU A 972 -8.01 11.41 30.14
CA GLU A 972 -7.20 10.20 30.41
C GLU A 972 -8.02 8.99 30.88
N ASN A 973 -9.03 9.22 31.72
CA ASN A 973 -9.88 8.16 32.24
C ASN A 973 -11.10 7.93 31.33
N VAL A 974 -11.43 6.68 31.11
CA VAL A 974 -12.66 6.27 30.40
C VAL A 974 -13.81 6.34 31.40
N ALA A 975 -14.64 7.39 31.31
CA ALA A 975 -15.80 7.54 32.17
C ALA A 975 -16.95 6.63 31.68
N VAL A 976 -17.17 5.49 32.34
CA VAL A 976 -18.26 4.59 31.97
C VAL A 976 -19.62 5.26 32.22
N ALA A 977 -19.70 6.06 33.28
CA ALA A 977 -20.88 6.83 33.64
C ALA A 977 -21.34 7.85 32.57
N SER A 978 -20.47 8.33 31.67
CA SER A 978 -20.88 9.34 30.67
C SER A 978 -21.76 8.78 29.56
N TYR A 979 -21.77 7.45 29.37
CA TYR A 979 -22.55 6.78 28.32
C TYR A 979 -23.82 6.11 28.85
N LEU A 980 -23.97 6.03 30.17
CA LEU A 980 -25.11 5.43 30.84
C LEU A 980 -26.15 6.49 31.23
N ASP A 981 -27.41 6.11 31.25
CA ASP A 981 -28.44 6.96 31.84
C ASP A 981 -28.20 7.11 33.36
N ALA A 982 -28.54 8.27 33.92
CA ALA A 982 -28.27 8.59 35.32
C ALA A 982 -28.90 7.58 36.30
N GLU A 983 -30.09 7.09 36.00
CA GLU A 983 -30.78 6.07 36.80
C GLU A 983 -30.01 4.73 36.81
N MET A 984 -29.47 4.33 35.66
CA MET A 984 -28.65 3.13 35.54
C MET A 984 -27.32 3.28 36.27
N THR A 985 -26.73 4.48 36.19
CA THR A 985 -25.46 4.80 36.86
C THR A 985 -25.58 4.64 38.37
N VAL A 986 -26.66 5.16 38.96
CA VAL A 986 -26.94 5.01 40.39
C VAL A 986 -27.18 3.53 40.76
N ALA A 987 -27.93 2.79 39.94
CA ALA A 987 -28.19 1.37 40.18
C ALA A 987 -26.92 0.51 40.15
N LEU A 988 -26.01 0.80 39.23
CA LEU A 988 -24.73 0.09 39.12
C LEU A 988 -23.74 0.44 40.23
N ALA A 989 -23.69 1.71 40.63
CA ALA A 989 -22.92 2.14 41.79
C ALA A 989 -23.42 1.45 43.08
N GLN A 990 -24.75 1.31 43.25
CA GLN A 990 -25.34 0.55 44.35
C GLN A 990 -25.05 -0.95 44.28
N ALA A 991 -24.87 -1.49 43.08
CA ALA A 991 -24.48 -2.88 42.84
C ALA A 991 -22.96 -3.15 43.00
N GLY A 992 -22.17 -2.12 43.33
CA GLY A 992 -20.74 -2.25 43.63
C GLY A 992 -19.81 -2.21 42.42
N PHE A 993 -20.27 -1.75 41.27
CA PHE A 993 -19.40 -1.47 40.13
C PHE A 993 -18.66 -0.13 40.34
N GLU A 994 -17.36 -0.10 40.08
CA GLU A 994 -16.59 1.16 39.99
C GLU A 994 -17.02 1.90 38.71
N MET A 995 -17.55 3.11 38.85
CA MET A 995 -18.19 3.90 37.77
C MET A 995 -17.35 5.07 37.30
#